data_AF-Q3B7T1-F1
#
_entry.id   AF-Q3B7T1-F1
#
_cell.length_a   1.000
_cell.length_b   1.000
_cell.length_c   1.000
_cell.angle_alpha   90.00
_cell.angle_beta   90.00
_cell.angle_gamma   90.00
#
_symmetry.space_group_name_H-M   'P 1'
#
loop_
_entity.id
_entity.type
_entity.pdbx_description
1 polymer ?
#
loop_
_entity_poly.entity_id
_entity_poly.type
_entity_poly.pdbx_seq_one_letter_code
_entity_poly.pdbx_strand_id
1 'polypeptide(L)'
;MGDAKEAGAEGPPAGAAARGGLSLLSQGESEESSAQGSALFLGGNEVKSRAVVKYSSAPPRTAFARLEEKTDLKLPPANWLRESAKLGPAGTTILGNSKKSKPFSSFGMAYDFIDSVGNDVDVVSDSENIKKLLKIPYSKSHVSMAVHRIGRTLLLDELDIQELFMRSSQTGDWTWLKEFYQRLIDQKWQRKKKSKEHWYQKAILSKFLYYSINGDGAAQPVSSTAEQQESSSSDQTNDSEGASWPAPFEMPSSVSEDPSASSQGSEPLEPSYIVGHVASAPKEQNLITLFNDGEHSQGLKNDFVRNILWTFEDIHMLVGSNMPIFGGGRYPAVSLRLRDNNKPINVLTGIDYWLDNLICNVPELVMCFHVNGIVQKYEMIKTEEIPNLENSNFSTKVIKDIAQNILSFLKSNCTKEGHTYWLFKASGSDIVKLYDLTTLCEETEDKYQNPFTMPVAILLYKVACNMMMKKNQNKKHYGTIRTLLLNCLKLLDKSRHPQIIASANYMLSELFQLDEPKKEENSESPLNENSDESYSEEEEEMPDSDENGSYSTSSDPSDDSKAVAIIKSVGELSVPEKYKSIHQIRPSCAFPVCHDTEERCRLVLSYVLEGLKSVDSSIKKESDLPAADPSTPIPLKYEDESSRGGPEGLEKQMALFLDKMGSLQKGNYSSQSGMIPGSWQHKMKLQLILKSSKAYYVLSDAAMSLQKYGRALRYIKLALQSHDTYCCLCTNMLSEVLLFLSQYLTLCGDIQLMLAQNANNRAAHLEEFHYQTKEDQEILHSLHRESSCQGFAWATDLSTDLESQLSVSCKCYEAANEILQFSDLKSQNPEHYVQVLKRMGNIRNEIGVFYMNQAAALQSERLVSKSVSAAEQQLWKKSFSCFEKGIHNFESIEDATNAALLLCNTGRLMRICAQAHCGAGDELKREFSPEEGLYYNKAIDYYLKALRSLGTRDIHPAVWDSVNWELSTTYFTMATLQQDYAPLSRKAQEQIEKEVSEAMMKSLKYCDVDSVSARQPLCQYRAATIHHRLASMYHSCLRNQVGDEHLRKQHRVLADLHYSKAAKLFQLLKDAPCELLRVQLERVAFAEFQMTSQNSNVGKLKTLSGALDIMVRTEHAFQLIQKELIEEFGQPKSGDAAAAADASPSLNREEVMKLLSIFESRLSFLLLQSIKLLSSTKKKTSNNIEDDTILKTNKHIYSQLLRATANKTATLLERINVIVHLLGQLAAGSAASSNAVQ
;
A
#
# COMPACT_ATOMS: atom_id res chain seq x y z
N MET A 1 29.33 31.02 25.31
CA MET A 1 28.92 32.33 25.87
C MET A 1 27.71 32.79 25.08
N GLY A 2 26.60 33.09 25.76
CA GLY A 2 25.40 33.66 25.15
C GLY A 2 24.11 33.11 25.75
N ASP A 3 23.88 33.37 27.04
CA ASP A 3 22.54 33.41 27.62
C ASP A 3 21.79 34.64 27.10
N ALA A 4 20.49 34.49 26.84
CA ALA A 4 19.53 35.59 26.79
C ALA A 4 18.20 35.12 27.41
N LYS A 5 17.97 35.58 28.64
CA LYS A 5 16.66 35.72 29.28
C LYS A 5 15.82 36.75 28.53
N GLU A 6 14.49 36.59 28.49
CA GLU A 6 13.57 37.64 28.94
C GLU A 6 12.09 37.21 29.04
N ALA A 7 11.46 37.72 30.11
CA ALA A 7 10.02 37.98 30.39
C ALA A 7 8.98 36.85 30.18
N GLY A 8 8.16 36.44 31.16
CA GLY A 8 7.63 37.17 32.32
C GLY A 8 6.29 37.84 31.99
N ALA A 9 5.18 37.17 32.31
CA ALA A 9 3.87 37.81 32.47
C ALA A 9 3.03 37.00 33.46
N GLU A 10 2.88 37.58 34.66
CA GLU A 10 2.01 37.15 35.76
C GLU A 10 0.53 37.16 35.35
N GLY A 11 -0.26 36.28 35.96
CA GLY A 11 -1.71 36.28 35.82
C GLY A 11 -2.40 37.40 36.60
N PRO A 12 -3.72 37.53 36.47
CA PRO A 12 -4.57 38.14 37.48
C PRO A 12 -5.38 37.07 38.25
N PRO A 13 -5.72 37.34 39.53
CA PRO A 13 -6.56 36.51 40.37
C PRO A 13 -8.05 36.91 40.32
N ALA A 14 -8.87 36.01 40.86
CA ALA A 14 -10.20 36.14 41.49
C ALA A 14 -10.98 37.48 41.43
N GLY A 15 -12.25 37.38 41.02
CA GLY A 15 -13.36 38.30 41.34
C GLY A 15 -14.69 37.69 40.86
N ALA A 16 -15.54 37.14 41.74
CA ALA A 16 -16.53 37.83 42.59
C ALA A 16 -17.83 38.23 41.86
N ALA A 17 -18.89 37.43 42.05
CA ALA A 17 -20.30 37.86 42.14
C ALA A 17 -21.14 36.65 42.62
N ALA A 18 -21.61 36.52 43.87
CA ALA A 18 -22.47 37.37 44.69
C ALA A 18 -23.93 36.85 44.74
N ARG A 19 -24.37 36.61 45.98
CA ARG A 19 -25.71 36.78 46.60
C ARG A 19 -26.58 35.56 46.92
N GLY A 20 -26.78 35.41 48.24
CA GLY A 20 -28.04 35.09 48.91
C GLY A 20 -28.14 33.62 49.31
N GLY A 21 -27.97 33.19 50.56
CA GLY A 21 -28.18 33.84 51.84
C GLY A 21 -29.35 33.16 52.53
N LEU A 22 -29.07 32.42 53.61
CA LEU A 22 -29.92 32.30 54.80
C LEU A 22 -29.13 31.56 55.89
N SER A 23 -28.89 32.29 56.96
CA SER A 23 -28.26 31.90 58.23
C SER A 23 -29.37 31.74 59.27
N LEU A 24 -29.29 30.70 60.10
CA LEU A 24 -29.85 30.61 61.46
C LEU A 24 -29.15 29.41 62.14
N LEU A 25 -28.12 29.63 62.96
CA LEU A 25 -28.16 29.66 64.44
C LEU A 25 -28.84 28.43 65.07
N SER A 26 -28.05 27.55 65.72
CA SER A 26 -27.91 27.51 67.19
C SER A 26 -27.14 26.26 67.66
N GLN A 27 -26.22 26.50 68.61
CA GLN A 27 -25.50 25.51 69.41
C GLN A 27 -26.43 24.71 70.34
N GLY A 28 -26.05 23.46 70.61
CA GLY A 28 -26.61 22.57 71.64
C GLY A 28 -25.93 21.20 71.49
N GLU A 29 -24.81 20.99 72.19
CA GLU A 29 -24.69 20.19 73.41
C GLU A 29 -24.51 18.68 73.17
N SER A 30 -23.28 18.25 73.46
CA SER A 30 -22.84 16.96 74.02
C SER A 30 -23.32 15.63 73.41
N GLU A 31 -22.31 14.96 72.82
CA GLU A 31 -21.97 13.54 73.02
C GLU A 31 -23.08 12.50 72.90
N GLU A 32 -23.13 11.83 71.74
CA GLU A 32 -22.94 10.38 71.70
C GLU A 32 -22.61 9.93 70.27
N SER A 33 -21.53 9.15 70.16
CA SER A 33 -21.07 8.50 68.95
C SER A 33 -22.09 7.46 68.47
N SER A 34 -23.01 7.88 67.59
CA SER A 34 -23.90 6.95 66.88
C SER A 34 -23.10 6.17 65.84
N ALA A 35 -22.86 4.89 66.16
CA ALA A 35 -22.42 3.88 65.22
C ALA A 35 -23.22 3.97 63.92
N GLN A 36 -22.49 3.91 62.80
CA GLN A 36 -23.02 3.68 61.47
C GLN A 36 -23.80 2.37 61.49
N GLY A 37 -25.11 2.48 61.74
CA GLY A 37 -26.07 1.46 61.41
C GLY A 37 -26.10 1.32 59.90
N SER A 38 -25.37 0.33 59.41
CA SER A 38 -25.61 -0.31 58.12
C SER A 38 -27.11 -0.54 57.98
N ALA A 39 -27.78 0.32 57.19
CA ALA A 39 -29.13 0.08 56.75
C ALA A 39 -29.08 -1.19 55.89
N LEU A 40 -29.33 -2.32 56.54
CA LEU A 40 -29.78 -3.56 55.92
C LEU A 40 -31.05 -3.19 55.14
N PHE A 41 -30.88 -2.81 53.87
CA PHE A 41 -31.95 -2.79 52.90
C PHE A 41 -32.52 -4.21 52.84
N LEU A 42 -33.72 -4.35 53.39
CA LEU A 42 -34.57 -5.53 53.25
C LEU A 42 -34.71 -5.88 51.76
N GLY A 43 -34.06 -6.97 51.34
CA GLY A 43 -34.48 -7.83 50.24
C GLY A 43 -34.52 -7.25 48.82
N GLY A 44 -33.36 -6.90 48.24
CA GLY A 44 -33.26 -6.56 46.81
C GLY A 44 -33.63 -7.71 45.88
N ASN A 45 -34.85 -7.68 45.33
CA ASN A 45 -35.38 -8.59 44.29
C ASN A 45 -35.51 -7.93 42.91
N GLU A 46 -34.89 -6.76 42.72
CA GLU A 46 -35.05 -5.97 41.50
C GLU A 46 -34.08 -6.44 40.41
N VAL A 47 -34.64 -6.95 39.31
CA VAL A 47 -33.89 -7.32 38.11
C VAL A 47 -33.78 -6.09 37.21
N LYS A 48 -32.57 -5.75 36.78
CA LYS A 48 -32.32 -4.61 35.89
C LYS A 48 -32.81 -4.94 34.50
N SER A 49 -33.78 -4.18 33.99
CA SER A 49 -34.29 -4.34 32.63
C SER A 49 -34.43 -2.99 31.94
N ARG A 50 -33.91 -2.88 30.71
CA ARG A 50 -34.00 -1.68 29.88
C ARG A 50 -34.41 -2.08 28.47
N ALA A 51 -35.58 -1.62 28.02
CA ALA A 51 -36.05 -1.86 26.65
C ALA A 51 -36.11 -0.56 25.84
N VAL A 52 -35.46 -0.54 24.68
CA VAL A 52 -35.42 0.59 23.76
C VAL A 52 -36.00 0.16 22.42
N VAL A 53 -37.08 0.81 21.97
CA VAL A 53 -37.71 0.49 20.69
C VAL A 53 -36.84 1.02 19.55
N LYS A 54 -36.34 0.11 18.69
CA LYS A 54 -35.50 0.45 17.53
C LYS A 54 -36.33 0.68 16.27
N TYR A 55 -37.43 -0.04 16.14
CA TYR A 55 -38.40 0.12 15.05
C TYR A 55 -39.80 -0.17 15.55
N SER A 56 -40.76 0.58 15.03
CA SER A 56 -42.18 0.31 15.26
C SER A 56 -42.99 0.65 14.01
N SER A 57 -43.74 -0.33 13.52
CA SER A 57 -44.85 -0.13 12.58
C SER A 57 -46.19 -0.05 13.32
N ALA A 58 -46.16 0.04 14.65
CA ALA A 58 -47.36 0.13 15.46
C ALA A 58 -48.04 1.48 15.24
N PRO A 59 -49.38 1.50 15.16
CA PRO A 59 -50.10 2.77 15.17
C PRO A 59 -49.94 3.51 16.50
N PRO A 60 -50.27 4.82 16.53
CA PRO A 60 -50.27 5.61 17.76
C PRO A 60 -51.05 4.90 18.88
N ARG A 61 -50.51 4.96 20.10
CA ARG A 61 -51.14 4.33 21.28
C ARG A 61 -52.58 4.81 21.38
N THR A 62 -53.52 3.86 21.36
CA THR A 62 -54.94 4.13 21.45
C THR A 62 -55.39 3.81 22.88
N ALA A 63 -56.27 4.64 23.44
CA ALA A 63 -56.91 4.35 24.72
C ALA A 63 -57.76 3.08 24.57
N PHE A 64 -57.68 2.14 25.52
CA PHE A 64 -58.54 0.97 25.50
C PHE A 64 -59.95 1.34 25.97
N ALA A 65 -60.97 0.82 25.29
CA ALA A 65 -62.35 0.87 25.75
C ALA A 65 -62.59 -0.26 26.76
N ARG A 66 -63.05 0.09 27.97
CA ARG A 66 -63.48 -0.91 28.96
C ARG A 66 -64.84 -1.45 28.52
N LEU A 67 -64.92 -2.77 28.33
CA LEU A 67 -66.18 -3.44 28.01
C LEU A 67 -67.10 -3.43 29.23
N GLU A 68 -68.39 -3.30 28.98
CA GLU A 68 -69.40 -3.45 30.02
C GLU A 68 -69.42 -4.89 30.55
N GLU A 69 -69.67 -5.04 31.84
CA GLU A 69 -69.87 -6.35 32.45
C GLU A 69 -71.05 -7.05 31.76
N LYS A 70 -70.95 -8.36 31.53
CA LYS A 70 -71.88 -9.19 30.74
C LYS A 70 -71.80 -9.07 29.21
N THR A 71 -70.78 -8.39 28.67
CA THR A 71 -70.49 -8.42 27.22
C THR A 71 -70.17 -9.84 26.75
N ASP A 72 -70.85 -10.34 25.70
CA ASP A 72 -70.57 -11.65 25.10
C ASP A 72 -69.49 -11.59 24.00
N LEU A 73 -68.28 -12.02 24.35
CA LEU A 73 -67.15 -12.10 23.43
C LEU A 73 -67.26 -13.24 22.40
N LYS A 74 -68.28 -14.12 22.49
CA LYS A 74 -68.57 -15.08 21.42
C LYS A 74 -69.07 -14.36 20.17
N LEU A 75 -69.76 -13.23 20.34
CA LEU A 75 -70.21 -12.40 19.23
C LEU A 75 -69.06 -11.54 18.71
N PRO A 76 -68.73 -11.59 17.40
CA PRO A 76 -67.70 -10.74 16.85
C PRO A 76 -68.16 -9.28 16.78
N PRO A 77 -67.31 -8.29 17.10
CA PRO A 77 -67.64 -6.90 16.86
C PRO A 77 -67.73 -6.59 15.35
N ALA A 78 -68.43 -5.53 14.96
CA ALA A 78 -68.64 -5.17 13.54
C ALA A 78 -67.34 -4.91 12.76
N ASN A 79 -66.25 -4.57 13.46
CA ASN A 79 -64.91 -4.38 12.90
C ASN A 79 -64.04 -5.65 12.90
N TRP A 80 -64.54 -6.80 13.38
CA TRP A 80 -63.73 -8.02 13.50
C TRP A 80 -63.18 -8.45 12.14
N LEU A 81 -61.89 -8.79 12.11
CA LEU A 81 -61.14 -9.16 10.89
C LEU A 81 -60.99 -8.05 9.84
N ARG A 82 -61.48 -6.83 10.08
CA ARG A 82 -61.18 -5.68 9.22
C ARG A 82 -59.81 -5.11 9.61
N GLU A 83 -58.98 -4.82 8.64
CA GLU A 83 -57.69 -4.15 8.86
C GLU A 83 -57.96 -2.79 9.50
N SER A 84 -57.61 -2.64 10.78
CA SER A 84 -57.86 -1.39 11.51
C SER A 84 -56.55 -0.63 11.67
N ALA A 85 -56.56 0.65 11.32
CA ALA A 85 -55.42 1.54 11.55
C ALA A 85 -55.03 1.66 13.04
N LYS A 86 -55.91 1.25 13.99
CA LYS A 86 -55.68 1.33 15.44
C LYS A 86 -55.04 0.08 16.06
N LEU A 87 -55.36 -1.12 15.55
CA LEU A 87 -54.67 -2.37 15.94
C LEU A 87 -53.44 -2.66 15.06
N GLY A 88 -53.40 -2.10 13.84
CA GLY A 88 -52.35 -2.40 12.86
C GLY A 88 -52.24 -3.91 12.55
N PRO A 89 -51.05 -4.40 12.15
CA PRO A 89 -50.81 -5.81 11.89
C PRO A 89 -51.08 -6.71 13.12
N ALA A 90 -51.02 -6.17 14.34
CA ALA A 90 -51.26 -6.94 15.56
C ALA A 90 -52.68 -7.53 15.63
N GLY A 91 -53.67 -6.88 14.98
CA GLY A 91 -55.05 -7.38 14.92
C GLY A 91 -55.21 -8.67 14.09
N THR A 92 -54.37 -8.87 13.08
CA THR A 92 -54.42 -10.04 12.19
C THR A 92 -53.44 -11.15 12.62
N THR A 93 -52.34 -10.82 13.31
CA THR A 93 -51.34 -11.79 13.78
C THR A 93 -51.85 -12.71 14.88
N ILE A 94 -52.73 -12.24 15.77
CA ILE A 94 -53.21 -13.01 16.94
C ILE A 94 -54.03 -14.25 16.54
N LEU A 95 -54.79 -14.16 15.45
CA LEU A 95 -55.53 -15.29 14.88
C LEU A 95 -54.64 -16.23 14.05
N GLY A 96 -53.35 -15.93 13.89
CA GLY A 96 -52.42 -16.74 13.09
C GLY A 96 -52.71 -16.69 11.59
N ASN A 97 -53.39 -15.64 11.09
CA ASN A 97 -53.74 -15.52 9.67
C ASN A 97 -52.58 -15.12 8.75
N SER A 98 -51.32 -15.12 9.22
CA SER A 98 -50.18 -15.19 8.32
C SER A 98 -50.13 -16.61 7.72
N LYS A 99 -50.92 -16.85 6.67
CA LYS A 99 -50.76 -18.04 5.79
C LYS A 99 -49.37 -18.10 5.10
N LYS A 100 -48.44 -17.22 5.47
CA LYS A 100 -47.02 -17.24 5.15
C LYS A 100 -46.15 -16.99 6.39
N SER A 101 -46.47 -17.60 7.54
CA SER A 101 -45.51 -17.75 8.64
C SER A 101 -44.24 -18.37 8.07
N LYS A 102 -43.24 -17.52 7.80
CA LYS A 102 -41.95 -17.96 7.28
C LYS A 102 -41.15 -18.48 8.47
N PRO A 103 -40.44 -19.62 8.33
CA PRO A 103 -39.87 -20.34 9.46
C PRO A 103 -38.73 -19.59 10.20
N PHE A 104 -38.32 -18.39 9.78
CA PHE A 104 -37.07 -17.75 10.19
C PHE A 104 -37.26 -16.25 10.50
N SER A 105 -37.91 -15.96 11.62
CA SER A 105 -38.23 -14.60 12.06
C SER A 105 -36.98 -13.79 12.46
N SER A 106 -36.00 -14.47 13.08
CA SER A 106 -34.77 -13.84 13.57
C SER A 106 -33.90 -13.30 12.44
N PHE A 107 -33.89 -13.97 11.29
CA PHE A 107 -33.12 -13.56 10.11
C PHE A 107 -33.65 -12.24 9.51
N GLY A 108 -34.97 -12.05 9.46
CA GLY A 108 -35.55 -10.78 8.99
C GLY A 108 -35.17 -9.59 9.89
N MET A 109 -35.17 -9.79 11.21
CA MET A 109 -34.71 -8.76 12.15
C MET A 109 -33.20 -8.51 12.03
N ALA A 110 -32.40 -9.58 11.96
CA ALA A 110 -30.96 -9.47 11.78
C ALA A 110 -30.60 -8.77 10.45
N TYR A 111 -31.42 -8.97 9.42
CA TYR A 111 -31.28 -8.32 8.13
C TYR A 111 -31.58 -6.82 8.19
N ASP A 112 -32.73 -6.43 8.76
CA ASP A 112 -33.13 -5.01 8.90
C ASP A 112 -32.18 -4.22 9.82
N PHE A 113 -31.63 -4.89 10.84
CA PHE A 113 -30.77 -4.29 11.86
C PHE A 113 -29.35 -4.83 11.82
N ILE A 114 -28.82 -5.01 10.61
CA ILE A 114 -27.51 -5.64 10.38
C ILE A 114 -26.36 -4.93 11.12
N ASP A 115 -26.51 -3.64 11.41
CA ASP A 115 -25.56 -2.86 12.21
C ASP A 115 -25.37 -3.36 13.64
N SER A 116 -26.39 -3.99 14.22
CA SER A 116 -26.34 -4.48 15.60
C SER A 116 -25.89 -5.93 15.70
N VAL A 117 -25.86 -6.65 14.59
CA VAL A 117 -25.50 -8.07 14.54
C VAL A 117 -23.98 -8.22 14.44
N GLY A 118 -23.42 -9.14 15.24
CA GLY A 118 -22.00 -9.50 15.24
C GLY A 118 -21.21 -8.93 16.43
N ASN A 119 -21.52 -7.70 16.88
CA ASN A 119 -20.76 -7.01 17.94
C ASN A 119 -21.60 -6.52 19.12
N ASP A 120 -22.76 -5.89 18.89
CA ASP A 120 -23.48 -5.14 19.92
C ASP A 120 -24.59 -5.94 20.61
N VAL A 121 -25.07 -7.01 19.98
CA VAL A 121 -26.21 -7.80 20.43
C VAL A 121 -25.80 -9.25 20.64
N ASP A 122 -26.16 -9.82 21.79
CA ASP A 122 -25.92 -11.22 22.13
C ASP A 122 -26.93 -12.15 21.48
N VAL A 123 -28.21 -11.75 21.43
CA VAL A 123 -29.31 -12.62 20.97
C VAL A 123 -30.30 -11.87 20.08
N VAL A 124 -30.72 -12.46 18.97
CA VAL A 124 -31.79 -11.96 18.09
C VAL A 124 -32.90 -13.01 18.01
N SER A 125 -34.14 -12.68 18.40
CA SER A 125 -35.20 -13.68 18.57
C SER A 125 -36.61 -13.08 18.64
N ASP A 126 -37.65 -13.87 18.35
CA ASP A 126 -39.01 -13.53 18.76
C ASP A 126 -39.10 -13.45 20.30
N SER A 127 -39.88 -12.51 20.81
CA SER A 127 -40.36 -12.46 22.19
C SER A 127 -40.93 -13.80 22.68
N GLU A 128 -41.69 -14.52 21.87
CA GLU A 128 -42.25 -15.83 22.25
C GLU A 128 -41.16 -16.88 22.49
N ASN A 129 -40.11 -16.86 21.67
CA ASN A 129 -38.95 -17.72 21.78
C ASN A 129 -38.15 -17.45 23.06
N ILE A 130 -37.91 -16.18 23.37
CA ILE A 130 -37.23 -15.77 24.61
C ILE A 130 -38.04 -16.21 25.84
N LYS A 131 -39.35 -15.94 25.85
CA LYS A 131 -40.24 -16.39 26.93
C LYS A 131 -40.24 -17.91 27.07
N LYS A 132 -40.27 -18.65 25.95
CA LYS A 132 -40.26 -20.12 25.96
C LYS A 132 -38.97 -20.68 26.58
N LEU A 133 -37.81 -20.07 26.30
CA LEU A 133 -36.53 -20.41 26.92
C LEU A 133 -36.54 -20.15 28.43
N LEU A 134 -36.94 -18.95 28.85
CA LEU A 134 -36.95 -18.58 30.27
C LEU A 134 -37.98 -19.38 31.09
N LYS A 135 -39.01 -19.95 30.44
CA LYS A 135 -40.01 -20.82 31.06
C LYS A 135 -39.62 -22.30 31.08
N ILE A 136 -38.46 -22.73 30.55
CA ILE A 136 -38.07 -24.15 30.48
C ILE A 136 -38.21 -24.88 31.83
N PRO A 137 -37.74 -24.34 32.99
CA PRO A 137 -37.87 -25.00 34.29
C PRO A 137 -39.29 -25.07 34.85
N TYR A 138 -40.14 -24.14 34.44
CA TYR A 138 -41.52 -24.06 34.91
C TYR A 138 -42.48 -24.82 34.00
N SER A 139 -42.08 -25.13 32.77
CA SER A 139 -42.94 -25.69 31.73
C SER A 139 -42.63 -27.16 31.45
N LYS A 140 -43.66 -28.00 31.53
CA LYS A 140 -43.64 -29.39 31.03
C LYS A 140 -43.80 -29.47 29.51
N SER A 141 -43.97 -28.34 28.82
CA SER A 141 -44.04 -28.31 27.36
C SER A 141 -42.72 -28.76 26.73
N HIS A 142 -42.80 -29.20 25.48
CA HIS A 142 -41.61 -29.38 24.66
C HIS A 142 -41.03 -28.01 24.26
N VAL A 143 -39.72 -27.96 24.07
CA VAL A 143 -39.01 -26.83 23.45
C VAL A 143 -38.25 -27.36 22.27
N SER A 144 -38.33 -26.64 21.14
CA SER A 144 -37.68 -26.98 19.88
C SER A 144 -37.34 -25.68 19.19
N MET A 145 -36.06 -25.33 19.18
CA MET A 145 -35.58 -24.05 18.67
C MET A 145 -34.30 -24.25 17.86
N ALA A 146 -34.21 -23.56 16.73
CA ALA A 146 -32.98 -23.44 15.96
C ALA A 146 -32.16 -22.28 16.53
N VAL A 147 -30.85 -22.51 16.69
CA VAL A 147 -29.88 -21.53 17.20
C VAL A 147 -28.80 -21.36 16.14
N HIS A 148 -28.71 -20.20 15.52
CA HIS A 148 -27.71 -19.89 14.50
C HIS A 148 -26.65 -18.97 15.09
N ARG A 149 -25.38 -19.29 14.92
CA ARG A 149 -24.29 -18.43 15.38
C ARG A 149 -23.73 -17.56 14.26
N ILE A 150 -23.78 -16.24 14.46
CA ILE A 150 -23.31 -15.23 13.51
C ILE A 150 -22.38 -14.26 14.23
N GLY A 151 -21.07 -14.48 14.10
CA GLY A 151 -20.08 -13.80 14.93
C GLY A 151 -20.33 -14.09 16.41
N ARG A 152 -20.54 -13.03 17.21
CA ARG A 152 -20.89 -13.12 18.64
C ARG A 152 -22.39 -13.22 18.91
N THR A 153 -23.23 -13.00 17.91
CA THR A 153 -24.68 -12.95 18.05
C THR A 153 -25.30 -14.31 17.79
N LEU A 154 -26.24 -14.73 18.64
CA LEU A 154 -27.05 -15.93 18.48
C LEU A 154 -28.44 -15.57 17.95
N LEU A 155 -28.84 -16.16 16.84
CA LEU A 155 -30.17 -16.03 16.27
C LEU A 155 -31.02 -17.21 16.71
N LEU A 156 -32.20 -16.96 17.26
CA LEU A 156 -33.09 -17.99 17.79
C LEU A 156 -34.43 -17.99 17.05
N ASP A 157 -34.76 -19.12 16.44
CA ASP A 157 -36.03 -19.33 15.75
C ASP A 157 -36.77 -20.56 16.28
N GLU A 158 -38.11 -20.52 16.20
CA GLU A 158 -38.92 -21.66 16.59
C GLU A 158 -38.83 -22.73 15.50
N LEU A 159 -38.45 -23.95 15.89
CA LEU A 159 -38.46 -25.09 14.98
C LEU A 159 -39.74 -25.90 15.21
N ASP A 160 -40.85 -25.51 14.57
CA ASP A 160 -42.11 -26.27 14.63
C ASP A 160 -41.98 -27.58 13.83
N ILE A 161 -41.51 -28.61 14.51
CA ILE A 161 -41.33 -29.97 13.97
C ILE A 161 -42.61 -30.49 13.29
N GLN A 162 -43.79 -30.13 13.81
CA GLN A 162 -45.06 -30.60 13.24
C GLN A 162 -45.35 -29.92 11.90
N GLU A 163 -45.16 -28.60 11.83
CA GLU A 163 -45.33 -27.86 10.58
C GLU A 163 -44.27 -28.25 9.54
N LEU A 164 -43.01 -28.41 9.96
CA LEU A 164 -41.92 -28.79 9.07
C LEU A 164 -42.13 -30.18 8.46
N PHE A 165 -42.57 -31.18 9.23
CA PHE A 165 -42.89 -32.50 8.69
C PHE A 165 -44.16 -32.53 7.83
N MET A 166 -45.06 -31.55 7.98
CA MET A 166 -46.20 -31.35 7.08
C MET A 166 -45.78 -30.71 5.74
N ARG A 167 -44.78 -29.81 5.76
CA ARG A 167 -44.20 -29.22 4.54
C ARG A 167 -43.26 -30.20 3.83
N SER A 168 -42.53 -31.03 4.56
CA SER A 168 -41.57 -31.98 3.99
C SER A 168 -42.23 -33.05 3.13
N SER A 169 -43.47 -33.44 3.44
CA SER A 169 -44.23 -34.32 2.53
C SER A 169 -44.61 -33.64 1.20
N GLN A 170 -44.44 -32.32 1.08
CA GLN A 170 -44.67 -31.55 -0.14
C GLN A 170 -43.36 -31.13 -0.84
N THR A 171 -42.31 -30.74 -0.09
CA THR A 171 -41.05 -30.21 -0.66
C THR A 171 -39.86 -31.16 -0.59
N GLY A 172 -39.88 -32.18 0.29
CA GLY A 172 -38.77 -33.12 0.49
C GLY A 172 -37.65 -32.62 1.42
N ASP A 173 -37.51 -31.31 1.65
CA ASP A 173 -36.34 -30.68 2.30
C ASP A 173 -36.05 -31.12 3.75
N TRP A 174 -37.04 -31.68 4.46
CA TRP A 174 -36.89 -32.08 5.87
C TRP A 174 -36.98 -33.58 6.09
N THR A 175 -36.80 -34.38 5.04
CA THR A 175 -36.85 -35.84 5.14
C THR A 175 -35.76 -36.35 6.08
N TRP A 176 -34.53 -35.84 5.93
CA TRP A 176 -33.40 -36.16 6.81
C TRP A 176 -33.69 -35.83 8.28
N LEU A 177 -34.27 -34.66 8.57
CA LEU A 177 -34.59 -34.25 9.95
C LEU A 177 -35.70 -35.14 10.54
N LYS A 178 -36.64 -35.58 9.70
CA LYS A 178 -37.70 -36.52 10.11
C LYS A 178 -37.13 -37.88 10.46
N GLU A 179 -36.22 -38.41 9.65
CA GLU A 179 -35.51 -39.66 9.94
C GLU A 179 -34.67 -39.55 11.22
N PHE A 180 -33.94 -38.45 11.39
CA PHE A 180 -33.18 -38.16 12.60
C PHE A 180 -34.07 -38.09 13.85
N TYR A 181 -35.20 -37.39 13.77
CA TYR A 181 -36.20 -37.30 14.84
C TYR A 181 -36.80 -38.68 15.18
N GLN A 182 -37.13 -39.48 14.17
CA GLN A 182 -37.65 -40.84 14.37
C GLN A 182 -36.61 -41.77 14.98
N ARG A 183 -35.34 -41.62 14.60
CA ARG A 183 -34.22 -42.42 15.12
C ARG A 183 -33.94 -42.11 16.59
N LEU A 184 -33.95 -40.84 17.00
CA LEU A 184 -33.43 -40.41 18.31
C LEU A 184 -34.50 -40.06 19.35
N ILE A 185 -35.70 -39.67 18.94
CA ILE A 185 -36.69 -39.03 19.83
C ILE A 185 -38.00 -39.83 19.85
N ASP A 186 -38.63 -40.04 18.70
CA ASP A 186 -39.93 -40.72 18.62
C ASP A 186 -40.07 -41.52 17.33
N GLN A 187 -39.80 -42.82 17.43
CA GLN A 187 -39.91 -43.79 16.33
C GLN A 187 -41.28 -43.80 15.65
N LYS A 188 -42.36 -43.43 16.36
CA LYS A 188 -43.75 -43.61 15.90
C LYS A 188 -44.44 -42.30 15.53
N TRP A 189 -43.73 -41.17 15.40
CA TRP A 189 -44.25 -39.81 15.18
C TRP A 189 -45.74 -39.74 14.80
N GLN A 190 -46.56 -39.17 15.70
CA GLN A 190 -48.01 -39.04 15.52
C GLN A 190 -48.43 -37.57 15.36
N ARG A 191 -49.34 -37.30 14.41
CA ARG A 191 -49.93 -35.96 14.23
C ARG A 191 -50.77 -35.58 15.45
N LYS A 192 -50.41 -34.50 16.14
CA LYS A 192 -51.26 -33.91 17.17
C LYS A 192 -52.32 -33.02 16.51
N LYS A 193 -53.61 -33.30 16.77
CA LYS A 193 -54.68 -32.38 16.37
C LYS A 193 -54.54 -31.07 17.16
N LYS A 194 -54.52 -29.94 16.46
CA LYS A 194 -54.60 -28.61 17.10
C LYS A 194 -55.88 -28.56 17.95
N SER A 195 -55.72 -28.24 19.23
CA SER A 195 -56.83 -28.24 20.19
C SER A 195 -57.91 -27.24 19.76
N LYS A 196 -59.17 -27.69 19.64
CA LYS A 196 -60.32 -26.80 19.40
C LYS A 196 -60.42 -25.71 20.48
N GLU A 197 -60.09 -26.06 21.72
CA GLU A 197 -60.06 -25.13 22.86
C GLU A 197 -59.02 -24.02 22.68
N HIS A 198 -57.83 -24.35 22.17
CA HIS A 198 -56.80 -23.34 21.92
C HIS A 198 -57.24 -22.34 20.83
N TRP A 199 -57.87 -22.82 19.76
CA TRP A 199 -58.45 -21.96 18.72
C TRP A 199 -59.59 -21.09 19.27
N TYR A 200 -60.45 -21.67 20.10
CA TYR A 200 -61.53 -20.95 20.77
C TYR A 200 -60.98 -19.80 21.64
N GLN A 201 -59.96 -20.06 22.46
CA GLN A 201 -59.31 -19.04 23.28
C GLN A 201 -58.66 -17.93 22.44
N LYS A 202 -57.97 -18.27 21.34
CA LYS A 202 -57.42 -17.28 20.40
C LYS A 202 -58.52 -16.44 19.73
N ALA A 203 -59.63 -17.05 19.35
CA ALA A 203 -60.74 -16.36 18.71
C ALA A 203 -61.42 -15.37 19.67
N ILE A 204 -61.66 -15.75 20.92
CA ILE A 204 -62.21 -14.84 21.93
C ILE A 204 -61.23 -13.72 22.26
N LEU A 205 -59.94 -14.03 22.44
CA LEU A 205 -58.92 -13.01 22.67
C LEU A 205 -58.86 -11.99 21.52
N SER A 206 -58.93 -12.47 20.27
CA SER A 206 -59.01 -11.59 19.10
C SER A 206 -60.24 -10.68 19.17
N LYS A 207 -61.43 -11.25 19.36
CA LYS A 207 -62.68 -10.47 19.45
C LYS A 207 -62.61 -9.42 20.57
N PHE A 208 -62.09 -9.79 21.74
CA PHE A 208 -61.87 -8.89 22.87
C PHE A 208 -60.97 -7.69 22.52
N LEU A 209 -59.88 -7.91 21.78
CA LEU A 209 -59.01 -6.81 21.36
C LEU A 209 -59.67 -5.88 20.33
N TYR A 210 -60.47 -6.43 19.41
CA TYR A 210 -61.25 -5.62 18.46
C TYR A 210 -62.35 -4.81 19.14
N TYR A 211 -62.99 -5.36 20.19
CA TYR A 211 -63.89 -4.61 21.06
C TYR A 211 -63.17 -3.47 21.78
N SER A 212 -61.93 -3.70 22.22
CA SER A 212 -61.19 -2.75 23.04
C SER A 212 -60.67 -1.50 22.29
N ILE A 213 -60.71 -1.45 20.95
CA ILE A 213 -60.27 -0.27 20.16
C ILE A 213 -61.38 0.65 19.66
N ASN A 214 -62.60 0.11 19.51
CA ASN A 214 -63.77 0.83 19.02
C ASN A 214 -64.92 0.53 19.97
N GLY A 215 -64.93 1.22 21.12
CA GLY A 215 -65.98 1.08 22.14
C GLY A 215 -67.40 1.38 21.64
N ASP A 216 -67.54 2.06 20.50
CA ASP A 216 -68.84 2.59 20.05
C ASP A 216 -69.66 1.65 19.14
N GLY A 217 -69.22 0.40 18.95
CA GLY A 217 -69.88 -0.58 18.07
C GLY A 217 -70.63 -1.70 18.79
N ALA A 218 -71.43 -1.36 19.81
CA ALA A 218 -72.52 -2.17 20.39
C ALA A 218 -72.32 -3.70 20.48
N ALA A 219 -71.61 -4.19 21.51
CA ALA A 219 -72.01 -5.46 22.10
C ALA A 219 -73.18 -5.20 23.04
N GLN A 220 -74.40 -5.52 22.60
CA GLN A 220 -75.58 -5.47 23.48
C GLN A 220 -75.37 -6.47 24.63
N PRO A 221 -75.45 -6.06 25.91
CA PRO A 221 -75.39 -6.98 27.04
C PRO A 221 -76.58 -7.96 26.97
N VAL A 222 -76.34 -9.23 27.27
CA VAL A 222 -77.38 -10.27 27.23
C VAL A 222 -78.49 -9.87 28.22
N SER A 223 -79.68 -9.55 27.68
CA SER A 223 -80.87 -9.20 28.45
C SER A 223 -81.31 -10.38 29.33
N SER A 224 -81.41 -10.11 30.63
CA SER A 224 -81.73 -11.09 31.66
C SER A 224 -83.25 -11.33 31.75
N THR A 225 -83.80 -12.11 30.82
CA THR A 225 -85.18 -12.62 30.97
C THR A 225 -85.43 -13.76 29.99
N ALA A 226 -85.27 -14.99 30.45
CA ALA A 226 -86.04 -16.17 30.01
C ALA A 226 -85.72 -17.35 30.93
N GLU A 227 -85.98 -17.19 32.23
CA GLU A 227 -86.40 -18.31 33.06
C GLU A 227 -87.90 -18.45 32.85
N GLN A 228 -88.37 -19.54 32.24
CA GLN A 228 -89.57 -20.31 32.63
C GLN A 228 -90.04 -21.27 31.53
N GLN A 229 -90.49 -22.43 32.01
CA GLN A 229 -91.16 -23.56 31.34
C GLN A 229 -90.22 -24.55 30.65
N GLU A 230 -89.75 -25.62 31.31
CA GLU A 230 -90.49 -26.83 31.76
C GLU A 230 -91.47 -27.38 30.70
N SER A 231 -91.12 -28.51 30.08
CA SER A 231 -91.67 -29.83 30.44
C SER A 231 -91.62 -30.87 29.29
N SER A 232 -91.25 -32.09 29.69
CA SER A 232 -91.64 -33.41 29.16
C SER A 232 -91.15 -33.93 27.79
N SER A 233 -90.41 -35.04 27.93
CA SER A 233 -90.63 -36.38 27.31
C SER A 233 -89.90 -36.79 26.03
N SER A 234 -88.98 -37.73 26.25
CA SER A 234 -88.77 -39.05 25.61
C SER A 234 -88.37 -39.17 24.13
N ASP A 235 -87.27 -39.90 23.96
CA ASP A 235 -86.93 -40.85 22.89
C ASP A 235 -87.15 -40.41 21.43
N GLN A 236 -86.06 -40.03 20.76
CA GLN A 236 -85.45 -40.87 19.71
C GLN A 236 -84.20 -40.19 19.16
N THR A 237 -83.18 -41.03 18.95
CA THR A 237 -82.00 -40.75 18.14
C THR A 237 -82.41 -40.50 16.69
N ASN A 238 -82.24 -39.27 16.19
CA ASN A 238 -81.83 -39.01 14.81
C ASN A 238 -81.46 -37.54 14.64
N ASP A 239 -80.41 -37.35 13.85
CA ASP A 239 -79.76 -36.10 13.47
C ASP A 239 -80.73 -34.97 13.10
N SER A 240 -80.49 -33.77 13.64
CA SER A 240 -80.23 -32.52 12.87
C SER A 240 -80.42 -31.28 13.75
N GLU A 241 -79.63 -30.24 13.42
CA GLU A 241 -79.71 -28.84 13.89
C GLU A 241 -78.95 -28.47 15.18
N GLY A 242 -77.67 -28.16 14.99
CA GLY A 242 -76.83 -27.46 15.97
C GLY A 242 -75.62 -26.82 15.29
N ALA A 243 -75.87 -25.82 14.45
CA ALA A 243 -74.93 -24.88 13.81
C ALA A 243 -73.45 -25.36 13.76
N SER A 244 -73.14 -26.20 12.77
CA SER A 244 -71.76 -26.58 12.47
C SER A 244 -70.98 -25.37 11.97
N TRP A 245 -70.09 -24.86 12.81
CA TRP A 245 -68.94 -24.04 12.42
C TRP A 245 -68.05 -24.76 11.38
N PRO A 246 -67.38 -24.03 10.48
CA PRO A 246 -67.50 -22.61 10.17
C PRO A 246 -68.48 -22.38 9.00
N ALA A 247 -69.17 -21.24 9.00
CA ALA A 247 -70.08 -20.85 7.91
C ALA A 247 -69.37 -20.96 6.53
N PRO A 248 -69.92 -21.71 5.56
CA PRO A 248 -69.39 -21.74 4.20
C PRO A 248 -69.51 -20.34 3.58
N PHE A 249 -68.46 -19.92 2.89
CA PHE A 249 -68.41 -18.70 2.11
C PHE A 249 -69.62 -18.63 1.16
N GLU A 250 -70.48 -17.62 1.34
CA GLU A 250 -71.27 -17.08 0.24
C GLU A 250 -70.29 -16.48 -0.77
N MET A 251 -69.83 -17.30 -1.73
CA MET A 251 -69.36 -16.76 -3.00
C MET A 251 -70.59 -16.23 -3.75
N PRO A 252 -70.61 -14.97 -4.20
CA PRO A 252 -71.68 -14.47 -5.04
C PRO A 252 -71.82 -15.36 -6.27
N SER A 253 -73.06 -15.75 -6.54
CA SER A 253 -73.49 -16.43 -7.76
C SER A 253 -72.98 -15.69 -9.00
N SER A 254 -72.37 -16.46 -9.88
CA SER A 254 -72.19 -16.22 -11.31
C SER A 254 -73.06 -15.11 -11.89
N VAL A 255 -72.43 -13.97 -12.24
CA VAL A 255 -72.97 -13.07 -13.26
C VAL A 255 -72.65 -13.71 -14.61
N SER A 256 -73.73 -14.07 -15.29
CA SER A 256 -73.79 -14.65 -16.63
C SER A 256 -73.26 -13.69 -17.70
N GLU A 257 -72.88 -14.28 -18.83
CA GLU A 257 -72.47 -13.69 -20.10
C GLU A 257 -73.43 -12.60 -20.61
N ASP A 258 -72.90 -11.51 -21.20
CA ASP A 258 -73.08 -11.28 -22.64
C ASP A 258 -72.09 -10.23 -23.21
N PRO A 259 -71.76 -10.30 -24.52
CA PRO A 259 -70.74 -9.50 -25.20
C PRO A 259 -71.35 -8.31 -25.96
N SER A 260 -70.79 -7.11 -25.82
CA SER A 260 -70.76 -6.05 -26.85
C SER A 260 -70.25 -4.73 -26.27
N ALA A 261 -68.96 -4.46 -26.41
CA ALA A 261 -68.43 -3.10 -26.49
C ALA A 261 -66.97 -3.15 -26.98
N SER A 262 -66.80 -3.57 -28.23
CA SER A 262 -65.73 -3.02 -29.06
C SER A 262 -66.11 -1.57 -29.38
N SER A 263 -65.31 -0.59 -28.91
CA SER A 263 -64.99 0.62 -29.69
C SER A 263 -64.16 1.63 -28.88
N GLN A 264 -63.02 1.95 -29.49
CA GLN A 264 -62.39 3.28 -29.58
C GLN A 264 -61.65 3.85 -28.36
N GLY A 265 -60.34 3.97 -28.55
CA GLY A 265 -59.45 4.81 -27.75
C GLY A 265 -57.97 4.55 -28.02
N SER A 266 -57.56 4.62 -29.28
CA SER A 266 -56.16 4.60 -29.69
C SER A 266 -55.46 5.93 -29.40
N GLU A 267 -54.21 5.82 -28.92
CA GLU A 267 -53.06 6.74 -29.09
C GLU A 267 -53.01 8.12 -28.37
N PRO A 268 -51.81 8.73 -28.14
CA PRO A 268 -50.44 8.23 -28.30
C PRO A 268 -49.47 8.51 -27.12
N LEU A 269 -48.29 7.89 -27.25
CA LEU A 269 -47.00 8.21 -26.65
C LEU A 269 -46.66 9.71 -26.66
N GLU A 270 -46.07 10.25 -25.58
CA GLU A 270 -44.73 10.87 -25.64
C GLU A 270 -44.17 11.22 -24.24
N PRO A 271 -42.83 11.13 -24.05
CA PRO A 271 -42.16 11.26 -22.76
C PRO A 271 -41.87 12.72 -22.43
N SER A 272 -42.25 13.15 -21.22
CA SER A 272 -41.85 14.44 -20.67
C SER A 272 -40.35 14.45 -20.37
N TYR A 273 -39.61 14.95 -21.35
CA TYR A 273 -38.28 15.50 -21.27
C TYR A 273 -38.17 16.62 -20.21
N ILE A 274 -36.93 16.78 -19.73
CA ILE A 274 -36.24 18.04 -19.36
C ILE A 274 -36.17 18.43 -17.86
N VAL A 275 -34.90 18.33 -17.38
CA VAL A 275 -34.16 19.21 -16.44
C VAL A 275 -34.22 18.86 -14.95
N GLY A 276 -33.10 18.63 -14.25
CA GLY A 276 -31.71 18.86 -14.62
C GLY A 276 -30.70 18.47 -13.53
N HIS A 277 -29.42 18.73 -13.86
CA HIS A 277 -28.18 18.56 -13.06
C HIS A 277 -27.79 17.09 -12.79
N VAL A 278 -26.72 16.48 -13.33
CA VAL A 278 -25.35 16.96 -13.63
C VAL A 278 -24.81 17.91 -12.56
N ALA A 279 -24.64 17.39 -11.34
CA ALA A 279 -23.75 17.95 -10.33
C ALA A 279 -23.49 16.97 -9.17
N SER A 280 -22.98 15.78 -9.47
CA SER A 280 -22.14 15.00 -8.55
C SER A 280 -21.75 13.71 -9.25
N ALA A 281 -20.48 13.62 -9.66
CA ALA A 281 -19.87 12.34 -10.01
C ALA A 281 -20.21 11.31 -8.91
N PRO A 282 -20.56 10.05 -9.27
CA PRO A 282 -20.90 9.04 -8.29
C PRO A 282 -19.62 8.65 -7.54
N LYS A 283 -19.36 9.37 -6.45
CA LYS A 283 -18.51 8.88 -5.38
C LYS A 283 -19.14 7.59 -4.88
N GLU A 284 -18.34 6.54 -4.93
CA GLU A 284 -18.58 5.25 -4.28
C GLU A 284 -19.69 4.39 -4.89
N GLN A 285 -19.34 3.63 -5.93
CA GLN A 285 -20.05 2.38 -6.27
C GLN A 285 -19.80 1.35 -5.16
N ASN A 286 -20.48 1.57 -4.05
CA ASN A 286 -20.48 0.78 -2.83
C ASN A 286 -21.14 -0.59 -3.09
N LEU A 287 -20.49 -1.66 -2.61
CA LEU A 287 -20.85 -3.09 -2.75
C LEU A 287 -22.33 -3.45 -2.53
N ILE A 288 -23.11 -2.59 -1.87
CA ILE A 288 -24.52 -2.79 -1.50
C ILE A 288 -25.44 -2.95 -2.72
N THR A 289 -25.15 -2.30 -3.84
CA THR A 289 -26.03 -2.35 -5.03
C THR A 289 -26.03 -3.70 -5.78
N LEU A 290 -25.15 -4.64 -5.42
CA LEU A 290 -25.07 -5.94 -6.09
C LEU A 290 -26.25 -6.89 -5.81
N PHE A 291 -27.04 -6.66 -4.75
CA PHE A 291 -28.08 -7.60 -4.30
C PHE A 291 -29.42 -6.96 -3.91
N ASN A 292 -29.74 -5.75 -4.40
CA ASN A 292 -30.98 -5.07 -4.00
C ASN A 292 -32.24 -5.43 -4.81
N ASP A 293 -32.14 -6.25 -5.85
CA ASP A 293 -33.28 -6.56 -6.72
C ASP A 293 -33.74 -8.02 -6.68
N GLY A 294 -35.04 -8.21 -6.45
CA GLY A 294 -35.81 -9.26 -7.12
C GLY A 294 -36.18 -10.51 -6.31
N GLU A 295 -35.26 -11.45 -6.11
CA GLU A 295 -35.66 -12.87 -5.95
C GLU A 295 -35.15 -13.57 -4.67
N HIS A 296 -33.96 -13.23 -4.17
CA HIS A 296 -33.37 -13.91 -3.00
C HIS A 296 -33.85 -13.39 -1.64
N SER A 297 -34.55 -12.25 -1.60
CA SER A 297 -35.09 -11.64 -0.38
C SER A 297 -36.43 -12.27 0.08
N GLN A 298 -36.95 -13.27 -0.63
CA GLN A 298 -38.24 -13.89 -0.30
C GLN A 298 -38.27 -14.55 1.09
N GLY A 299 -37.14 -14.75 1.78
CA GLY A 299 -37.08 -15.28 3.15
C GLY A 299 -36.87 -14.26 4.29
N LEU A 300 -36.50 -13.00 3.99
CA LEU A 300 -35.86 -12.10 4.97
C LEU A 300 -36.72 -10.88 5.38
N LYS A 301 -38.05 -10.95 5.22
CA LYS A 301 -38.92 -9.83 5.61
C LYS A 301 -39.19 -9.87 7.11
N ASN A 302 -39.13 -8.70 7.74
CA ASN A 302 -39.46 -8.50 9.14
C ASN A 302 -40.97 -8.25 9.30
N ASP A 303 -41.64 -9.18 9.97
CA ASP A 303 -43.09 -9.15 10.16
C ASP A 303 -43.49 -8.61 11.56
N PHE A 304 -42.52 -8.18 12.38
CA PHE A 304 -42.81 -7.70 13.73
C PHE A 304 -43.31 -6.26 13.77
N VAL A 305 -44.34 -6.03 14.58
CA VAL A 305 -44.89 -4.70 14.84
C VAL A 305 -43.89 -3.79 15.56
N ARG A 306 -43.05 -4.37 16.43
CA ARG A 306 -41.95 -3.68 17.11
C ARG A 306 -40.71 -4.55 17.15
N ASN A 307 -39.56 -3.90 16.94
CA ASN A 307 -38.25 -4.47 17.21
C ASN A 307 -37.60 -3.68 18.34
N ILE A 308 -37.22 -4.38 19.40
CA ILE A 308 -36.84 -3.78 20.67
C ILE A 308 -35.45 -4.26 21.04
N LEU A 309 -34.55 -3.32 21.31
CA LEU A 309 -33.28 -3.62 21.95
C LEU A 309 -33.53 -3.73 23.46
N TRP A 310 -33.66 -4.97 23.93
CA TRP A 310 -33.93 -5.32 25.31
C TRP A 310 -32.64 -5.75 26.00
N THR A 311 -32.22 -4.97 26.98
CA THR A 311 -31.13 -5.32 27.89
C THR A 311 -31.74 -5.89 29.16
N PHE A 312 -31.45 -7.15 29.45
CA PHE A 312 -31.87 -7.84 30.65
C PHE A 312 -30.62 -8.17 31.45
N GLU A 313 -30.41 -7.43 32.54
CA GLU A 313 -29.16 -7.38 33.30
C GLU A 313 -27.97 -6.96 32.40
N ASP A 314 -27.10 -7.91 32.07
CA ASP A 314 -25.92 -7.79 31.24
C ASP A 314 -26.10 -8.38 29.82
N ILE A 315 -27.30 -8.88 29.51
CA ILE A 315 -27.59 -9.53 28.23
C ILE A 315 -28.29 -8.56 27.29
N HIS A 316 -27.69 -8.31 26.12
CA HIS A 316 -28.26 -7.46 25.08
C HIS A 316 -28.99 -8.29 24.03
N MET A 317 -30.31 -8.10 23.93
CA MET A 317 -31.17 -8.84 23.00
C MET A 317 -31.87 -7.91 22.02
N LEU A 318 -31.97 -8.30 20.76
CA LEU A 318 -32.87 -7.69 19.77
C LEU A 318 -34.10 -8.58 19.63
N VAL A 319 -35.23 -8.10 20.16
CA VAL A 319 -36.45 -8.88 20.31
C VAL A 319 -37.57 -8.32 19.44
N GLY A 320 -38.14 -9.18 18.62
CA GLY A 320 -39.36 -8.89 17.85
C GLY A 320 -40.59 -9.15 18.70
N SER A 321 -41.52 -8.19 18.77
CA SER A 321 -42.77 -8.36 19.51
C SER A 321 -43.98 -7.83 18.74
N ASN A 322 -45.04 -8.63 18.76
CA ASN A 322 -46.36 -8.30 18.21
C ASN A 322 -47.38 -7.92 19.30
N MET A 323 -46.95 -7.74 20.54
CA MET A 323 -47.88 -7.47 21.63
C MET A 323 -48.59 -6.11 21.45
N PRO A 324 -49.94 -6.07 21.47
CA PRO A 324 -50.68 -4.81 21.50
C PRO A 324 -50.38 -4.03 22.77
N ILE A 325 -50.05 -2.74 22.63
CA ILE A 325 -49.83 -1.81 23.75
C ILE A 325 -50.86 -0.70 23.60
N PHE A 326 -51.70 -0.55 24.61
CA PHE A 326 -52.68 0.52 24.68
C PHE A 326 -52.11 1.67 25.52
N GLY A 327 -52.65 2.87 25.37
CA GLY A 327 -52.19 4.02 26.15
C GLY A 327 -53.01 5.25 25.86
N GLY A 328 -53.28 6.04 26.91
CA GLY A 328 -54.05 7.27 26.82
C GLY A 328 -54.38 7.85 28.20
N GLY A 329 -54.41 9.19 28.31
CA GLY A 329 -54.79 9.89 29.53
C GLY A 329 -53.85 9.60 30.71
N ARG A 330 -54.41 9.04 31.80
CA ARG A 330 -53.68 8.74 33.05
C ARG A 330 -52.69 7.58 32.95
N TYR A 331 -52.83 6.73 31.92
CA TYR A 331 -52.05 5.49 31.78
C TYR A 331 -51.29 5.50 30.44
N PRO A 332 -49.99 5.84 30.43
CA PRO A 332 -49.25 6.09 29.19
C PRO A 332 -48.97 4.82 28.37
N ALA A 333 -48.90 3.66 29.02
CA ALA A 333 -48.73 2.35 28.39
C ALA A 333 -49.33 1.25 29.28
N VAL A 334 -50.24 0.46 28.73
CA VAL A 334 -50.87 -0.69 29.41
C VAL A 334 -50.97 -1.89 28.47
N SER A 335 -50.71 -3.08 29.00
CA SER A 335 -50.96 -4.35 28.30
C SER A 335 -52.34 -4.87 28.68
N LEU A 336 -53.06 -5.47 27.73
CA LEU A 336 -54.42 -5.95 27.93
C LEU A 336 -54.46 -7.48 27.82
N ARG A 337 -54.97 -8.18 28.83
CA ARG A 337 -55.09 -9.64 28.84
C ARG A 337 -56.50 -10.10 29.16
N LEU A 338 -56.91 -11.20 28.52
CA LEU A 338 -58.19 -11.84 28.74
C LEU A 338 -58.00 -13.16 29.49
N ARG A 339 -58.74 -13.39 30.57
CA ARG A 339 -58.65 -14.58 31.41
C ARG A 339 -59.99 -15.14 31.84
N ASP A 340 -60.05 -16.46 31.99
CA ASP A 340 -61.19 -17.16 32.57
C ASP A 340 -61.21 -16.96 34.09
N ASN A 341 -62.29 -16.42 34.64
CA ASN A 341 -62.46 -16.17 36.08
C ASN A 341 -62.43 -17.46 36.91
N ASN A 342 -62.72 -18.61 36.30
CA ASN A 342 -62.70 -19.91 36.96
C ASN A 342 -61.30 -20.54 37.01
N LYS A 343 -60.29 -19.93 36.36
CA LYS A 343 -58.92 -20.46 36.30
C LYS A 343 -57.96 -19.47 36.98
N PRO A 344 -57.38 -19.81 38.15
CA PRO A 344 -56.40 -18.92 38.78
C PRO A 344 -55.18 -18.72 37.87
N ILE A 345 -54.51 -17.58 38.03
CA ILE A 345 -53.25 -17.31 37.34
C ILE A 345 -52.23 -18.30 37.90
N ASN A 346 -51.72 -19.17 37.04
CA ASN A 346 -50.63 -20.07 37.41
C ASN A 346 -49.28 -19.36 37.23
N VAL A 347 -48.25 -19.90 37.88
CA VAL A 347 -46.86 -19.41 37.81
C VAL A 347 -46.41 -19.16 36.36
N LEU A 348 -46.69 -20.10 35.45
CA LEU A 348 -46.30 -19.99 34.03
C LEU A 348 -46.89 -18.76 33.34
N THR A 349 -48.13 -18.42 33.66
CA THR A 349 -48.77 -17.26 33.03
C THR A 349 -48.36 -15.96 33.72
N GLY A 350 -48.10 -15.98 35.03
CA GLY A 350 -47.49 -14.85 35.73
C GLY A 350 -46.15 -14.48 35.11
N ILE A 351 -45.28 -15.47 34.87
CA ILE A 351 -43.99 -15.27 34.18
C ILE A 351 -44.21 -14.73 32.76
N ASP A 352 -45.17 -15.28 32.02
CA ASP A 352 -45.45 -14.84 30.64
C ASP A 352 -45.82 -13.34 30.58
N TYR A 353 -46.75 -12.90 31.44
CA TYR A 353 -47.19 -11.50 31.47
C TYR A 353 -46.11 -10.56 31.97
N TRP A 354 -45.33 -10.99 32.97
CA TRP A 354 -44.21 -10.22 33.48
C TRP A 354 -43.14 -10.00 32.41
N LEU A 355 -42.70 -11.05 31.72
CA LEU A 355 -41.71 -10.95 30.64
C LEU A 355 -42.20 -10.11 29.47
N ASP A 356 -43.45 -10.27 29.08
CA ASP A 356 -44.07 -9.49 28.03
C ASP A 356 -44.06 -7.98 28.35
N ASN A 357 -44.40 -7.63 29.59
CA ASN A 357 -44.35 -6.25 30.05
C ASN A 357 -42.92 -5.71 30.13
N LEU A 358 -41.94 -6.52 30.58
CA LEU A 358 -40.54 -6.11 30.63
C LEU A 358 -39.94 -5.89 29.24
N ILE A 359 -40.14 -6.82 28.30
CA ILE A 359 -39.63 -6.73 26.93
C ILE A 359 -40.20 -5.47 26.25
N CYS A 360 -41.47 -5.16 26.47
CA CYS A 360 -42.14 -4.02 25.85
C CYS A 360 -42.06 -2.71 26.65
N ASN A 361 -41.38 -2.70 27.81
CA ASN A 361 -41.33 -1.58 28.76
C ASN A 361 -42.73 -1.03 29.11
N VAL A 362 -43.62 -1.93 29.54
CA VAL A 362 -45.00 -1.62 29.94
C VAL A 362 -45.13 -1.66 31.47
N PRO A 363 -45.53 -0.56 32.13
CA PRO A 363 -45.58 -0.47 33.58
C PRO A 363 -46.78 -1.19 34.23
N GLU A 364 -47.87 -1.38 33.49
CA GLU A 364 -49.14 -1.85 34.05
C GLU A 364 -49.85 -2.85 33.13
N LEU A 365 -50.46 -3.85 33.75
CA LEU A 365 -51.28 -4.89 33.13
C LEU A 365 -52.75 -4.67 33.50
N VAL A 366 -53.61 -4.64 32.50
CA VAL A 366 -55.07 -4.66 32.67
C VAL A 366 -55.60 -6.05 32.34
N MET A 367 -56.09 -6.74 33.35
CA MET A 367 -56.67 -8.08 33.23
C MET A 367 -58.19 -8.02 33.16
N CYS A 368 -58.74 -8.47 32.05
CA CYS A 368 -60.17 -8.67 31.87
C CYS A 368 -60.52 -10.12 32.18
N PHE A 369 -61.32 -10.34 33.22
CA PHE A 369 -61.84 -11.66 33.56
C PHE A 369 -63.15 -11.92 32.82
N HIS A 370 -63.36 -13.15 32.36
CA HIS A 370 -64.57 -13.61 31.71
C HIS A 370 -64.99 -14.99 32.23
N VAL A 371 -66.25 -15.35 32.10
CA VAL A 371 -66.73 -16.73 32.29
C VAL A 371 -67.37 -17.16 31.00
N ASN A 372 -66.86 -18.24 30.37
CA ASN A 372 -67.38 -18.75 29.10
C ASN A 372 -67.51 -17.69 27.97
N GLY A 373 -66.61 -16.70 27.91
CA GLY A 373 -66.67 -15.59 26.94
C GLY A 373 -67.46 -14.37 27.41
N ILE A 374 -68.14 -14.42 28.55
CA ILE A 374 -68.89 -13.29 29.11
C ILE A 374 -67.98 -12.47 30.04
N VAL A 375 -67.75 -11.19 29.73
CA VAL A 375 -66.91 -10.27 30.55
C VAL A 375 -67.49 -10.12 31.96
N GLN A 376 -66.63 -10.23 32.99
CA GLN A 376 -67.00 -10.14 34.40
C GLN A 376 -66.46 -8.88 35.05
N LYS A 377 -65.13 -8.70 35.08
CA LYS A 377 -64.47 -7.58 35.76
C LYS A 377 -63.14 -7.25 35.12
N TYR A 378 -62.63 -6.06 35.43
CA TYR A 378 -61.30 -5.60 35.08
C TYR A 378 -60.47 -5.39 36.35
N GLU A 379 -59.22 -5.80 36.31
CA GLU A 379 -58.25 -5.63 37.39
C GLU A 379 -56.97 -5.04 36.83
N MET A 380 -56.43 -4.03 37.52
CA MET A 380 -55.21 -3.34 37.12
C MET A 380 -54.10 -3.78 38.07
N ILE A 381 -53.00 -4.27 37.50
CA ILE A 381 -51.88 -4.87 38.24
C ILE A 381 -50.61 -4.20 37.74
N LYS A 382 -49.76 -3.69 38.62
CA LYS A 382 -48.47 -3.15 38.19
C LYS A 382 -47.52 -4.26 37.80
N THR A 383 -46.62 -4.01 36.84
CA THR A 383 -45.64 -5.01 36.38
C THR A 383 -44.76 -5.53 37.53
N GLU A 384 -44.43 -4.67 38.50
CA GLU A 384 -43.66 -5.02 39.71
C GLU A 384 -44.42 -5.92 40.71
N GLU A 385 -45.75 -5.93 40.65
CA GLU A 385 -46.60 -6.73 41.53
C GLU A 385 -46.87 -8.14 40.97
N ILE A 386 -46.71 -8.34 39.65
CA ILE A 386 -46.98 -9.61 38.96
C ILE A 386 -46.25 -10.82 39.60
N PRO A 387 -44.94 -10.73 39.95
CA PRO A 387 -44.23 -11.85 40.56
C PRO A 387 -44.74 -12.27 41.93
N ASN A 388 -45.50 -11.40 42.61
CA ASN A 388 -46.05 -11.60 43.96
C ASN A 388 -47.57 -11.90 43.94
N LEU A 389 -48.15 -12.16 42.78
CA LEU A 389 -49.57 -12.48 42.65
C LEU A 389 -49.92 -13.82 43.29
N GLU A 390 -51.06 -13.86 43.99
CA GLU A 390 -51.59 -15.06 44.63
C GLU A 390 -51.73 -16.22 43.65
N ASN A 391 -51.21 -17.40 44.02
CA ASN A 391 -51.13 -18.62 43.20
C ASN A 391 -50.17 -18.59 41.99
N SER A 392 -49.49 -17.46 41.74
CA SER A 392 -48.47 -17.34 40.69
C SER A 392 -47.15 -16.77 41.17
N ASN A 393 -46.80 -16.92 42.45
CA ASN A 393 -45.54 -16.43 43.00
C ASN A 393 -44.32 -17.08 42.30
N PHE A 394 -43.39 -16.26 41.82
CA PHE A 394 -42.09 -16.72 41.31
C PHE A 394 -40.96 -15.76 41.68
N SER A 395 -39.74 -16.29 41.76
CA SER A 395 -38.55 -15.49 42.03
C SER A 395 -38.00 -14.90 40.73
N THR A 396 -37.91 -13.57 40.68
CA THR A 396 -37.30 -12.83 39.56
C THR A 396 -35.82 -13.15 39.40
N LYS A 397 -35.10 -13.41 40.51
CA LYS A 397 -33.70 -13.84 40.51
C LYS A 397 -33.51 -15.18 39.80
N VAL A 398 -34.40 -16.13 40.04
CA VAL A 398 -34.33 -17.44 39.37
C VAL A 398 -34.50 -17.28 37.86
N ILE A 399 -35.37 -16.37 37.39
CA ILE A 399 -35.50 -16.08 35.96
C ILE A 399 -34.22 -15.44 35.39
N LYS A 400 -33.55 -14.56 36.16
CA LYS A 400 -32.23 -14.04 35.81
C LYS A 400 -31.20 -15.17 35.67
N ASP A 401 -31.10 -16.04 36.66
CA ASP A 401 -30.16 -17.17 36.65
C ASP A 401 -30.42 -18.09 35.45
N ILE A 402 -31.69 -18.35 35.14
CA ILE A 402 -32.09 -19.12 33.95
C ILE A 402 -31.63 -18.43 32.66
N ALA A 403 -31.82 -17.11 32.53
CA ALA A 403 -31.39 -16.37 31.36
C ALA A 403 -29.88 -16.46 31.14
N GLN A 404 -29.09 -16.20 32.19
CA GLN A 404 -27.64 -16.25 32.15
C GLN A 404 -27.12 -17.68 31.89
N ASN A 405 -27.67 -18.68 32.57
CA ASN A 405 -27.27 -20.08 32.39
C ASN A 405 -27.58 -20.61 31.00
N ILE A 406 -28.78 -20.36 30.47
CA ILE A 406 -29.13 -20.77 29.10
C ILE A 406 -28.21 -20.08 28.10
N LEU A 407 -27.98 -18.77 28.24
CA LEU A 407 -27.12 -18.04 27.31
C LEU A 407 -25.67 -18.51 27.38
N SER A 408 -25.12 -18.70 28.58
CA SER A 408 -23.77 -19.24 28.77
C SER A 408 -23.65 -20.66 28.20
N PHE A 409 -24.64 -21.52 28.44
CA PHE A 409 -24.72 -22.85 27.82
C PHE A 409 -24.73 -22.77 26.28
N LEU A 410 -25.55 -21.90 25.69
CA LEU A 410 -25.58 -21.74 24.23
C LEU A 410 -24.27 -21.17 23.69
N LYS A 411 -23.72 -20.11 24.29
CA LYS A 411 -22.46 -19.49 23.84
C LYS A 411 -21.26 -20.45 23.94
N SER A 412 -21.21 -21.27 24.98
CA SER A 412 -20.13 -22.26 25.20
C SER A 412 -20.22 -23.47 24.28
N ASN A 413 -21.41 -23.89 23.85
CA ASN A 413 -21.60 -25.10 23.05
C ASN A 413 -21.84 -24.81 21.57
N CYS A 414 -22.42 -23.66 21.21
CA CYS A 414 -22.54 -23.21 19.83
C CYS A 414 -21.21 -22.62 19.36
N THR A 415 -20.12 -23.41 19.30
CA THR A 415 -18.76 -22.90 19.08
C THR A 415 -18.42 -22.56 17.63
N LYS A 416 -19.08 -23.22 16.66
CA LYS A 416 -18.80 -23.08 15.24
C LYS A 416 -19.68 -21.99 14.63
N GLU A 417 -19.06 -20.93 14.13
CA GLU A 417 -19.76 -19.86 13.42
C GLU A 417 -20.32 -20.36 12.08
N GLY A 418 -21.54 -19.92 11.74
CA GLY A 418 -22.25 -20.40 10.55
C GLY A 418 -22.98 -21.73 10.72
N HIS A 419 -22.80 -22.41 11.86
CA HIS A 419 -23.55 -23.62 12.16
C HIS A 419 -24.96 -23.29 12.67
N THR A 420 -25.87 -24.24 12.42
CA THR A 420 -27.20 -24.24 13.01
C THR A 420 -27.30 -25.35 14.04
N TYR A 421 -27.66 -24.98 15.25
CA TYR A 421 -27.85 -25.90 16.36
C TYR A 421 -29.34 -26.06 16.64
N TRP A 422 -29.74 -27.22 17.16
CA TRP A 422 -31.12 -27.50 17.54
C TRP A 422 -31.20 -27.77 19.03
N LEU A 423 -31.80 -26.82 19.74
CA LEU A 423 -32.11 -26.95 21.16
C LEU A 423 -33.45 -27.66 21.32
N PHE A 424 -33.42 -28.85 21.89
CA PHE A 424 -34.58 -29.71 22.05
C PHE A 424 -34.78 -30.18 23.49
N LYS A 425 -36.01 -30.02 23.98
CA LYS A 425 -36.53 -30.58 25.23
C LYS A 425 -37.83 -31.30 24.92
N ALA A 426 -37.92 -32.59 25.18
CA ALA A 426 -39.15 -33.34 24.99
C ALA A 426 -40.22 -32.93 26.04
N SER A 427 -41.50 -33.13 25.71
CA SER A 427 -42.59 -32.82 26.63
C SER A 427 -42.48 -33.71 27.88
N GLY A 428 -42.47 -33.10 29.06
CA GLY A 428 -42.31 -33.79 30.34
C GLY A 428 -40.88 -34.29 30.64
N SER A 429 -39.92 -34.11 29.71
CA SER A 429 -38.52 -34.44 29.96
C SER A 429 -37.85 -33.37 30.81
N ASP A 430 -36.93 -33.80 31.66
CA ASP A 430 -36.03 -32.96 32.45
C ASP A 430 -34.67 -32.76 31.77
N ILE A 431 -34.48 -33.22 30.53
CA ILE A 431 -33.22 -33.12 29.80
C ILE A 431 -33.39 -32.15 28.64
N VAL A 432 -32.44 -31.24 28.47
CA VAL A 432 -32.33 -30.39 27.28
C VAL A 432 -31.10 -30.82 26.50
N LYS A 433 -31.27 -31.04 25.20
CA LYS A 433 -30.20 -31.45 24.29
C LYS A 433 -29.99 -30.38 23.23
N LEU A 434 -28.75 -30.15 22.84
CA LEU A 434 -28.35 -29.22 21.79
C LEU A 434 -27.58 -30.01 20.73
N TYR A 435 -28.13 -30.11 19.53
CA TYR A 435 -27.56 -30.88 18.41
C TYR A 435 -26.95 -29.92 17.37
N ASP A 436 -25.73 -30.16 16.90
CA ASP A 436 -25.14 -29.44 15.75
C ASP A 436 -25.73 -29.98 14.44
N LEU A 437 -26.82 -29.37 13.95
CA LEU A 437 -27.52 -29.83 12.75
C LEU A 437 -26.66 -29.70 11.49
N THR A 438 -25.73 -28.74 11.45
CA THR A 438 -24.84 -28.56 10.29
C THR A 438 -23.88 -29.74 10.17
N THR A 439 -23.19 -30.11 11.25
CA THR A 439 -22.31 -31.29 11.25
C THR A 439 -23.08 -32.60 11.03
N LEU A 440 -24.26 -32.75 11.63
CA LEU A 440 -25.11 -33.92 11.41
C LEU A 440 -25.60 -34.04 9.96
N CYS A 441 -25.82 -32.92 9.27
CA CYS A 441 -26.19 -32.92 7.85
C CYS A 441 -25.00 -33.22 6.93
N GLU A 442 -23.77 -32.88 7.32
CA GLU A 442 -22.55 -33.21 6.56
C GLU A 442 -22.25 -34.71 6.52
N GLU A 443 -22.68 -35.45 7.54
CA GLU A 443 -22.53 -36.92 7.63
C GLU A 443 -23.49 -37.69 6.72
N THR A 444 -24.59 -37.05 6.29
CA THR A 444 -25.53 -37.64 5.34
C THR A 444 -25.07 -37.45 3.90
N GLU A 445 -25.28 -38.45 3.02
CA GLU A 445 -24.85 -38.39 1.61
C GLU A 445 -25.43 -37.18 0.84
N ASP A 446 -26.56 -36.65 1.29
CA ASP A 446 -27.25 -35.49 0.73
C ASP A 446 -26.86 -34.16 1.41
N LYS A 447 -25.61 -33.72 1.20
CA LYS A 447 -25.04 -32.46 1.74
C LYS A 447 -25.87 -31.18 1.55
N TYR A 448 -26.87 -31.19 0.66
CA TYR A 448 -27.55 -29.98 0.17
C TYR A 448 -29.00 -29.80 0.63
N GLN A 449 -29.48 -30.62 1.58
CA GLN A 449 -30.86 -30.49 2.09
C GLN A 449 -31.02 -29.58 3.30
N ASN A 450 -29.94 -29.06 3.90
CA ASN A 450 -30.08 -28.17 5.06
C ASN A 450 -30.67 -26.81 4.63
N PRO A 451 -31.92 -26.48 5.01
CA PRO A 451 -32.59 -25.25 4.58
C PRO A 451 -32.04 -23.99 5.25
N PHE A 452 -31.20 -24.14 6.29
CA PHE A 452 -30.58 -23.04 7.02
C PHE A 452 -29.25 -22.58 6.41
N THR A 453 -28.56 -23.44 5.67
CA THR A 453 -27.23 -23.17 5.13
C THR A 453 -27.20 -21.89 4.29
N MET A 454 -28.18 -21.73 3.40
CA MET A 454 -28.24 -20.58 2.49
C MET A 454 -28.59 -19.26 3.20
N PRO A 455 -29.66 -19.16 4.03
CA PRO A 455 -29.91 -17.97 4.84
C PRO A 455 -28.74 -17.56 5.74
N VAL A 456 -28.07 -18.54 6.39
CA VAL A 456 -26.92 -18.27 7.26
C VAL A 456 -25.73 -17.75 6.46
N ALA A 457 -25.40 -18.37 5.32
CA ALA A 457 -24.31 -17.92 4.46
C ALA A 457 -24.54 -16.47 3.95
N ILE A 458 -25.77 -16.16 3.50
CA ILE A 458 -26.12 -14.80 3.06
C ILE A 458 -25.98 -13.80 4.21
N LEU A 459 -26.43 -14.16 5.42
CA LEU A 459 -26.35 -13.25 6.55
C LEU A 459 -24.90 -13.02 7.01
N LEU A 460 -24.06 -14.07 7.06
CA LEU A 460 -22.62 -13.94 7.30
C LEU A 460 -21.96 -12.99 6.29
N TYR A 461 -22.24 -13.18 5.00
CA TYR A 461 -21.76 -12.33 3.92
C TYR A 461 -22.19 -10.87 4.11
N LYS A 462 -23.47 -10.62 4.40
CA LYS A 462 -23.98 -9.25 4.55
C LYS A 462 -23.48 -8.57 5.81
N VAL A 463 -23.34 -9.28 6.94
CA VAL A 463 -22.74 -8.75 8.17
C VAL A 463 -21.29 -8.37 7.88
N ALA A 464 -20.53 -9.24 7.20
CA ALA A 464 -19.17 -8.93 6.76
C ALA A 464 -19.12 -7.70 5.83
N CYS A 465 -20.01 -7.62 4.83
CA CYS A 465 -20.12 -6.45 3.96
C CYS A 465 -20.34 -5.17 4.76
N ASN A 466 -21.34 -5.17 5.66
CA ASN A 466 -21.70 -4.01 6.44
C ASN A 466 -20.54 -3.55 7.36
N MET A 467 -19.85 -4.51 7.99
CA MET A 467 -18.64 -4.24 8.77
C MET A 467 -17.52 -3.65 7.90
N MET A 468 -17.37 -4.10 6.65
CA MET A 468 -16.36 -3.61 5.73
C MET A 468 -16.62 -2.16 5.27
N MET A 469 -17.90 -1.74 5.14
CA MET A 469 -18.23 -0.36 4.74
C MET A 469 -17.91 0.68 5.81
N LYS A 470 -17.82 0.29 7.08
CA LYS A 470 -17.40 1.15 8.19
C LYS A 470 -15.87 1.36 8.21
N LYS A 471 -15.21 1.40 7.03
CA LYS A 471 -13.75 1.39 6.80
C LYS A 471 -12.94 2.29 7.75
N ASN A 472 -13.48 3.45 8.13
CA ASN A 472 -12.77 4.44 8.94
C ASN A 472 -12.55 4.04 10.41
N GLN A 473 -13.21 2.99 10.90
CA GLN A 473 -13.00 2.47 12.24
C GLN A 473 -12.67 0.97 12.14
N ASN A 474 -11.55 0.56 12.74
CA ASN A 474 -11.25 -0.80 13.19
C ASN A 474 -10.60 -1.79 12.21
N LYS A 475 -9.28 -1.64 11.98
CA LYS A 475 -8.38 -2.80 11.79
C LYS A 475 -8.64 -3.91 12.83
N LYS A 476 -9.15 -3.53 14.02
CA LYS A 476 -9.61 -4.43 15.11
C LYS A 476 -10.67 -5.46 14.68
N HIS A 477 -11.41 -5.25 13.59
CA HIS A 477 -12.47 -6.16 13.14
C HIS A 477 -12.08 -7.04 11.94
N TYR A 478 -10.88 -6.89 11.37
CA TYR A 478 -10.51 -7.59 10.13
C TYR A 478 -10.51 -9.11 10.29
N GLY A 479 -10.08 -9.59 11.46
CA GLY A 479 -10.15 -11.02 11.74
C GLY A 479 -11.58 -11.54 11.85
N THR A 480 -12.50 -10.77 12.44
CA THR A 480 -13.92 -11.13 12.48
C THR A 480 -14.52 -11.15 11.06
N ILE A 481 -14.28 -10.12 10.26
CA ILE A 481 -14.76 -10.05 8.86
C ILE A 481 -14.23 -11.24 8.06
N ARG A 482 -12.94 -11.56 8.19
CA ARG A 482 -12.31 -12.72 7.55
C ARG A 482 -13.01 -14.02 7.96
N THR A 483 -13.23 -14.24 9.25
CA THR A 483 -13.89 -15.45 9.74
C THR A 483 -15.32 -15.58 9.20
N LEU A 484 -16.10 -14.49 9.22
CA LEU A 484 -17.44 -14.46 8.66
C LEU A 484 -17.46 -14.82 7.16
N LEU A 485 -16.55 -14.26 6.37
CA LEU A 485 -16.44 -14.54 4.94
C LEU A 485 -15.97 -15.97 4.65
N LEU A 486 -15.00 -16.49 5.41
CA LEU A 486 -14.55 -17.87 5.25
C LEU A 486 -15.63 -18.88 5.62
N ASN A 487 -16.40 -18.63 6.68
CA ASN A 487 -17.53 -19.48 7.06
C ASN A 487 -18.66 -19.39 6.03
N CYS A 488 -18.92 -18.20 5.48
CA CYS A 488 -19.82 -18.05 4.33
C CYS A 488 -19.38 -18.93 3.16
N LEU A 489 -18.10 -18.86 2.75
CA LEU A 489 -17.57 -19.65 1.64
C LEU A 489 -17.64 -21.16 1.89
N LYS A 490 -17.44 -21.63 3.13
CA LYS A 490 -17.57 -23.05 3.49
C LYS A 490 -19.01 -23.58 3.33
N LEU A 491 -20.00 -22.74 3.60
CA LEU A 491 -21.42 -23.11 3.53
C LEU A 491 -21.99 -23.06 2.11
N LEU A 492 -21.37 -22.31 1.20
CA LEU A 492 -21.87 -22.12 -0.16
C LEU A 492 -21.34 -23.19 -1.12
N ASP A 493 -22.22 -23.71 -1.96
CA ASP A 493 -21.82 -24.48 -3.13
C ASP A 493 -21.24 -23.58 -4.23
N LYS A 494 -20.05 -23.97 -4.74
CA LYS A 494 -19.35 -23.29 -5.82
C LYS A 494 -20.14 -23.24 -7.13
N SER A 495 -20.97 -24.25 -7.41
CA SER A 495 -21.71 -24.31 -8.67
C SER A 495 -23.00 -23.49 -8.65
N ARG A 496 -23.69 -23.42 -7.50
CA ARG A 496 -24.99 -22.75 -7.37
C ARG A 496 -24.89 -21.27 -7.05
N HIS A 497 -23.83 -20.82 -6.35
CA HIS A 497 -23.76 -19.44 -5.83
C HIS A 497 -22.49 -18.68 -6.26
N PRO A 498 -22.14 -18.66 -7.55
CA PRO A 498 -20.88 -18.07 -8.03
C PRO A 498 -20.74 -16.58 -7.71
N GLN A 499 -21.84 -15.82 -7.72
CA GLN A 499 -21.84 -14.38 -7.45
C GLN A 499 -21.40 -14.04 -6.02
N ILE A 500 -21.94 -14.75 -5.02
CA ILE A 500 -21.60 -14.51 -3.61
C ILE A 500 -20.15 -14.94 -3.36
N ILE A 501 -19.73 -16.07 -3.93
CA ILE A 501 -18.37 -16.58 -3.77
C ILE A 501 -17.35 -15.63 -4.38
N ALA A 502 -17.60 -15.13 -5.60
CA ALA A 502 -16.72 -14.16 -6.24
C ALA A 502 -16.63 -12.87 -5.43
N SER A 503 -17.75 -12.36 -4.93
CA SER A 503 -17.76 -11.16 -4.09
C SER A 503 -17.09 -11.36 -2.73
N ALA A 504 -17.30 -12.51 -2.08
CA ALA A 504 -16.68 -12.82 -0.79
C ALA A 504 -15.16 -12.94 -0.92
N ASN A 505 -14.67 -13.58 -1.98
CA ASN A 505 -13.25 -13.64 -2.29
C ASN A 505 -12.65 -12.26 -2.61
N TYR A 506 -13.37 -11.42 -3.36
CA TYR A 506 -12.96 -10.04 -3.57
C TYR A 506 -12.83 -9.28 -2.25
N MET A 507 -13.81 -9.36 -1.35
CA MET A 507 -13.73 -8.72 -0.03
C MET A 507 -12.60 -9.28 0.85
N LEU A 508 -12.37 -10.61 0.82
CA LEU A 508 -11.21 -11.21 1.51
C LEU A 508 -9.90 -10.61 1.00
N SER A 509 -9.79 -10.36 -0.30
CA SER A 509 -8.62 -9.73 -0.91
C SER A 509 -8.46 -8.24 -0.53
N GLU A 510 -9.55 -7.54 -0.22
CA GLU A 510 -9.55 -6.14 0.22
C GLU A 510 -8.98 -5.97 1.64
N LEU A 511 -9.12 -6.98 2.51
CA LEU A 511 -8.65 -6.93 3.90
C LEU A 511 -7.14 -6.73 4.04
N PHE A 512 -6.36 -7.11 3.02
CA PHE A 512 -4.89 -7.06 3.05
C PHE A 512 -4.29 -5.71 2.64
N GLN A 513 -5.12 -4.70 2.32
CA GLN A 513 -4.74 -3.31 2.02
C GLN A 513 -3.40 -3.15 1.28
N LEU A 514 -3.44 -3.24 -0.05
CA LEU A 514 -2.24 -3.10 -0.88
C LEU A 514 -1.76 -1.65 -1.04
N ASP A 515 -2.56 -0.66 -0.61
CA ASP A 515 -2.33 0.77 -0.86
C ASP A 515 -1.59 1.51 0.27
N GLU A 516 -1.23 0.87 1.39
CA GLU A 516 -0.48 1.57 2.46
C GLU A 516 0.93 1.96 1.98
N PRO A 517 1.32 3.24 2.04
CA PRO A 517 2.68 3.65 1.76
C PRO A 517 3.62 2.93 2.73
N LYS A 518 4.73 2.39 2.22
CA LYS A 518 5.81 1.85 3.05
C LYS A 518 6.12 2.92 4.09
N LYS A 519 5.89 2.63 5.38
CA LYS A 519 6.50 3.44 6.43
C LYS A 519 7.99 3.32 6.18
N GLU A 520 8.59 4.37 5.64
CA GLU A 520 10.04 4.44 5.52
C GLU A 520 10.61 4.10 6.89
N GLU A 521 11.53 3.15 6.95
CA GLU A 521 12.32 2.81 8.15
C GLU A 521 13.28 3.96 8.52
N ASN A 522 12.86 5.21 8.31
CA ASN A 522 13.52 6.43 8.76
C ASN A 522 13.07 6.76 10.19
N SER A 523 13.47 5.91 11.13
CA SER A 523 13.75 6.34 12.50
C SER A 523 14.57 5.27 13.21
N GLU A 524 15.88 5.28 12.99
CA GLU A 524 16.83 4.92 14.03
C GLU A 524 16.63 5.89 15.22
N SER A 525 15.70 5.55 16.11
CA SER A 525 15.66 6.08 17.47
C SER A 525 14.93 5.07 18.34
N PRO A 526 15.57 4.54 19.41
CA PRO A 526 15.10 3.37 20.12
C PRO A 526 13.91 3.72 21.01
N LEU A 527 12.97 2.77 21.12
CA LEU A 527 12.04 2.61 22.24
C LEU A 527 11.48 3.93 22.80
N ASN A 528 10.38 4.41 22.23
CA ASN A 528 9.45 5.18 23.03
C ASN A 528 8.01 4.78 22.71
N GLU A 529 7.47 3.99 23.64
CA GLU A 529 6.07 3.89 23.97
C GLU A 529 5.42 5.28 23.95
N ASN A 530 4.27 5.40 23.30
CA ASN A 530 3.11 6.21 23.69
C ASN A 530 2.19 6.39 22.48
N SER A 531 1.48 5.32 22.16
CA SER A 531 0.20 5.37 21.48
C SER A 531 -0.65 4.33 22.19
N ASP A 532 -1.43 4.80 23.15
CA ASP A 532 -2.51 4.19 23.94
C ASP A 532 -3.33 3.09 23.21
N GLU A 533 -2.69 1.99 22.84
CA GLU A 533 -3.37 0.71 22.74
C GLU A 533 -3.49 0.23 24.19
N SER A 534 -4.69 0.44 24.73
CA SER A 534 -5.13 -0.09 26.01
C SER A 534 -5.04 -1.62 25.98
N TYR A 535 -3.84 -2.14 26.20
CA TYR A 535 -3.59 -3.50 26.65
C TYR A 535 -4.11 -3.57 28.09
N SER A 536 -5.34 -4.05 28.23
CA SER A 536 -5.76 -4.58 29.52
C SER A 536 -4.86 -5.78 29.83
N GLU A 537 -4.16 -5.61 30.93
CA GLU A 537 -3.20 -6.45 31.61
C GLU A 537 -3.48 -7.96 31.54
N GLU A 538 -2.39 -8.71 31.37
CA GLU A 538 -2.07 -9.91 32.15
C GLU A 538 -3.21 -10.93 32.36
N GLU A 539 -3.48 -11.74 31.34
CA GLU A 539 -3.79 -13.13 31.60
C GLU A 539 -2.70 -13.97 30.95
N GLU A 540 -1.86 -14.57 31.79
CA GLU A 540 -0.82 -15.49 31.41
C GLU A 540 -1.36 -16.49 30.37
N GLU A 541 -0.81 -16.42 29.15
CA GLU A 541 -0.86 -17.52 28.20
C GLU A 541 -0.21 -18.72 28.89
N MET A 542 -1.02 -19.55 29.55
CA MET A 542 -0.64 -20.94 29.77
C MET A 542 -0.46 -21.54 28.36
N PRO A 543 0.78 -21.86 27.95
CA PRO A 543 0.99 -22.47 26.65
C PRO A 543 0.25 -23.80 26.65
N ASP A 544 -0.35 -24.12 25.51
CA ASP A 544 -1.01 -25.40 25.23
C ASP A 544 -0.20 -26.53 25.88
N SER A 545 -0.71 -27.03 27.01
CA SER A 545 -0.16 -28.21 27.64
C SER A 545 -0.47 -29.33 26.68
N ASP A 546 0.57 -29.70 25.94
CA ASP A 546 0.70 -30.92 25.18
C ASP A 546 -0.05 -32.08 25.84
N GLU A 547 -0.70 -32.84 24.97
CA GLU A 547 -1.21 -34.18 25.20
C GLU A 547 -0.53 -34.91 26.36
N ASN A 548 -1.21 -35.01 27.52
CA ASN A 548 -1.04 -36.09 28.51
C ASN A 548 -2.02 -35.96 29.69
N GLY A 549 -3.32 -36.07 29.39
CA GLY A 549 -4.33 -36.44 30.38
C GLY A 549 -4.46 -37.95 30.44
N SER A 550 -3.83 -38.57 31.44
CA SER A 550 -3.72 -40.00 31.71
C SER A 550 -4.93 -40.87 31.33
N TYR A 551 -4.64 -41.95 30.59
CA TYR A 551 -5.45 -43.16 30.44
C TYR A 551 -6.17 -43.54 31.74
N SER A 552 -7.46 -43.24 31.82
CA SER A 552 -8.38 -43.92 32.73
C SER A 552 -9.25 -44.81 31.88
N THR A 553 -8.96 -46.11 31.96
CA THR A 553 -9.60 -47.18 31.21
C THR A 553 -11.08 -47.28 31.56
N SER A 554 -11.94 -46.61 30.81
CA SER A 554 -13.35 -46.97 30.68
C SER A 554 -13.78 -46.72 29.25
N SER A 555 -14.11 -47.80 28.55
CA SER A 555 -14.69 -47.88 27.21
C SER A 555 -15.56 -46.66 26.85
N ASP A 556 -15.01 -45.73 26.06
CA ASP A 556 -15.75 -44.58 25.55
C ASP A 556 -16.67 -45.02 24.39
N PRO A 557 -17.95 -44.60 24.39
CA PRO A 557 -18.88 -44.90 23.32
C PRO A 557 -18.64 -44.02 22.08
N SER A 558 -19.04 -44.58 20.93
CA SER A 558 -18.97 -44.06 19.54
C SER A 558 -19.02 -42.54 19.33
N ASP A 559 -18.32 -42.10 18.28
CA ASP A 559 -18.08 -40.72 17.75
C ASP A 559 -19.26 -39.71 17.77
N ASP A 560 -20.51 -40.16 17.95
CA ASP A 560 -21.73 -39.34 18.04
C ASP A 560 -21.71 -38.30 19.19
N SER A 561 -20.81 -38.43 20.19
CA SER A 561 -20.80 -37.55 21.38
C SER A 561 -20.29 -36.12 21.10
N LYS A 562 -19.54 -35.88 20.02
CA LYS A 562 -18.98 -34.55 19.70
C LYS A 562 -20.02 -33.54 19.17
N ALA A 563 -21.15 -34.01 18.66
CA ALA A 563 -22.18 -33.15 18.04
C ALA A 563 -23.33 -32.77 18.99
N VAL A 564 -23.33 -33.26 20.23
CA VAL A 564 -24.47 -33.12 21.15
C VAL A 564 -24.03 -32.63 22.53
N ALA A 565 -24.51 -31.45 22.93
CA ALA A 565 -24.39 -30.95 24.30
C ALA A 565 -25.67 -31.20 25.09
N ILE A 566 -25.56 -31.48 26.39
CA ILE A 566 -26.71 -31.90 27.22
C ILE A 566 -26.74 -31.14 28.55
N ILE A 567 -27.88 -30.53 28.84
CA ILE A 567 -28.27 -30.11 30.20
C ILE A 567 -28.95 -31.31 30.83
N LYS A 568 -28.32 -31.89 31.86
CA LYS A 568 -28.74 -33.17 32.46
C LYS A 568 -30.05 -33.08 33.24
N SER A 569 -30.31 -31.91 33.83
CA SER A 569 -31.55 -31.60 34.52
C SER A 569 -31.91 -30.14 34.29
N VAL A 570 -33.17 -29.84 33.98
CA VAL A 570 -33.63 -28.46 33.79
C VAL A 570 -33.46 -27.64 35.07
N GLY A 571 -33.47 -28.29 36.24
CA GLY A 571 -33.19 -27.64 37.52
C GLY A 571 -31.80 -26.99 37.59
N GLU A 572 -30.83 -27.44 36.78
CA GLU A 572 -29.50 -26.83 36.69
C GLU A 572 -29.55 -25.38 36.20
N LEU A 573 -30.55 -25.03 35.39
CA LEU A 573 -30.72 -23.66 34.89
C LEU A 573 -31.10 -22.66 35.97
N SER A 574 -31.70 -23.13 37.07
CA SER A 574 -32.09 -22.28 38.21
C SER A 574 -30.96 -22.06 39.21
N VAL A 575 -29.81 -22.74 39.05
CA VAL A 575 -28.66 -22.62 39.96
C VAL A 575 -27.79 -21.45 39.49
N PRO A 576 -27.55 -20.42 40.32
CA PRO A 576 -26.72 -19.27 39.92
C PRO A 576 -25.36 -19.69 39.37
N GLU A 577 -24.94 -19.09 38.27
CA GLU A 577 -23.61 -19.29 37.63
C GLU A 577 -23.23 -20.76 37.36
N LYS A 578 -24.22 -21.64 37.19
CA LYS A 578 -24.01 -23.08 36.95
C LYS A 578 -23.18 -23.33 35.69
N TYR A 579 -23.41 -22.55 34.64
CA TYR A 579 -22.58 -22.51 33.45
C TYR A 579 -21.77 -21.22 33.48
N LYS A 580 -20.46 -21.34 33.63
CA LYS A 580 -19.57 -20.18 33.64
C LYS A 580 -19.70 -19.44 32.31
N SER A 581 -19.93 -18.13 32.38
CA SER A 581 -19.79 -17.27 31.21
C SER A 581 -18.31 -17.24 30.83
N ILE A 582 -17.92 -18.00 29.82
CA ILE A 582 -16.60 -17.80 29.23
C ILE A 582 -16.71 -16.53 28.38
N HIS A 583 -16.65 -15.36 29.03
CA HIS A 583 -16.46 -14.08 28.34
C HIS A 583 -15.14 -14.05 27.54
N GLN A 584 -14.31 -15.09 27.64
CA GLN A 584 -12.97 -15.20 27.10
C GLN A 584 -12.80 -16.15 25.91
N ILE A 585 -13.82 -16.90 25.44
CA ILE A 585 -13.72 -17.48 24.09
C ILE A 585 -13.92 -16.34 23.11
N ARG A 586 -12.94 -15.44 22.99
CA ARG A 586 -12.67 -14.83 21.70
C ARG A 586 -12.28 -16.03 20.82
N PRO A 587 -13.11 -16.49 19.86
CA PRO A 587 -12.54 -17.29 18.79
C PRO A 587 -11.32 -16.51 18.29
N SER A 588 -10.21 -17.19 18.02
CA SER A 588 -9.02 -16.54 17.48
C SER A 588 -9.38 -15.89 16.14
N CYS A 589 -9.90 -14.68 16.23
CA CYS A 589 -10.13 -13.74 15.17
C CYS A 589 -8.83 -12.95 14.98
N ALA A 590 -7.67 -13.56 15.25
CA ALA A 590 -6.40 -12.97 14.89
C ALA A 590 -6.40 -12.85 13.36
N PHE A 591 -6.37 -11.62 12.86
CA PHE A 591 -6.12 -11.39 11.45
C PHE A 591 -4.69 -11.89 11.15
N PRO A 592 -4.47 -12.65 10.08
CA PRO A 592 -3.11 -13.09 9.74
C PRO A 592 -2.22 -11.86 9.55
N VAL A 593 -1.21 -11.71 10.41
CA VAL A 593 -0.19 -10.68 10.23
C VAL A 593 0.81 -11.23 9.22
N CYS A 594 0.59 -10.94 7.94
CA CYS A 594 1.56 -11.23 6.89
C CYS A 594 2.67 -10.17 6.98
N HIS A 595 3.76 -10.48 7.68
CA HIS A 595 4.94 -9.60 7.75
C HIS A 595 5.61 -9.44 6.38
N ASP A 596 5.63 -10.52 5.60
CA ASP A 596 6.19 -10.50 4.26
C ASP A 596 5.17 -9.96 3.23
N THR A 597 5.64 -9.04 2.39
CA THR A 597 4.83 -8.43 1.34
C THR A 597 4.53 -9.44 0.23
N GLU A 598 5.43 -10.39 -0.05
CA GLU A 598 5.19 -11.41 -1.06
C GLU A 598 4.12 -12.42 -0.61
N GLU A 599 4.19 -12.96 0.61
CA GLU A 599 3.13 -13.80 1.19
C GLU A 599 1.76 -13.12 1.16
N ARG A 600 1.71 -11.84 1.55
CA ARG A 600 0.48 -11.04 1.53
C ARG A 600 -0.12 -10.94 0.13
N CYS A 601 0.70 -10.63 -0.88
CA CYS A 601 0.24 -10.52 -2.26
C CYS A 601 -0.16 -11.88 -2.84
N ARG A 602 0.54 -12.96 -2.48
CA ARG A 602 0.18 -14.34 -2.90
C ARG A 602 -1.15 -14.78 -2.32
N LEU A 603 -1.44 -14.41 -1.07
CA LEU A 603 -2.74 -14.66 -0.45
C LEU A 603 -3.86 -13.85 -1.13
N VAL A 604 -3.61 -12.59 -1.48
CA VAL A 604 -4.54 -11.78 -2.29
C VAL A 604 -4.81 -12.43 -3.65
N LEU A 605 -3.77 -12.87 -4.35
CA LEU A 605 -3.90 -13.51 -5.67
C LEU A 605 -4.67 -14.84 -5.59
N SER A 606 -4.53 -15.62 -4.51
CA SER A 606 -5.29 -16.86 -4.34
C SER A 606 -6.80 -16.60 -4.18
N TYR A 607 -7.18 -15.57 -3.43
CA TYR A 607 -8.58 -15.12 -3.35
C TYR A 607 -9.08 -14.59 -4.70
N VAL A 608 -8.27 -13.77 -5.40
CA VAL A 608 -8.64 -13.27 -6.73
C VAL A 608 -8.87 -14.42 -7.71
N LEU A 609 -7.99 -15.42 -7.71
CA LEU A 609 -8.12 -16.61 -8.56
C LEU A 609 -9.42 -17.39 -8.26
N GLU A 610 -9.76 -17.63 -7.00
CA GLU A 610 -11.00 -18.30 -6.64
C GLU A 610 -12.24 -17.48 -7.07
N GLY A 611 -12.15 -16.15 -6.97
CA GLY A 611 -13.17 -15.25 -7.50
C GLY A 611 -13.30 -15.33 -9.02
N LEU A 612 -12.19 -15.32 -9.76
CA LEU A 612 -12.18 -15.43 -11.22
C LEU A 612 -12.74 -16.77 -11.68
N LYS A 613 -12.37 -17.87 -11.04
CA LYS A 613 -12.94 -19.21 -11.30
C LYS A 613 -14.46 -19.24 -11.15
N SER A 614 -14.97 -18.56 -10.12
CA SER A 614 -16.41 -18.49 -9.85
C SER A 614 -17.15 -17.65 -10.89
N VAL A 615 -16.55 -16.55 -11.36
CA VAL A 615 -17.11 -15.78 -12.47
C VAL A 615 -17.07 -16.59 -13.77
N ASP A 616 -15.92 -17.16 -14.10
CA ASP A 616 -15.71 -17.91 -15.34
C ASP A 616 -16.56 -19.17 -15.45
N SER A 617 -16.86 -19.85 -14.34
CA SER A 617 -17.76 -21.02 -14.31
C SER A 617 -19.23 -20.63 -14.53
N SER A 618 -19.60 -19.39 -14.21
CA SER A 618 -20.96 -18.87 -14.38
C SER A 618 -21.24 -18.33 -15.80
N ILE A 619 -20.19 -18.11 -16.58
CA ILE A 619 -20.29 -17.70 -17.98
C ILE A 619 -20.55 -18.97 -18.80
N LYS A 620 -21.63 -18.97 -19.59
CA LYS A 620 -21.99 -20.13 -20.43
C LYS A 620 -20.82 -20.44 -21.38
N LYS A 621 -20.38 -21.70 -21.38
CA LYS A 621 -19.31 -22.17 -22.27
C LYS A 621 -19.74 -21.98 -23.73
N GLU A 622 -18.80 -21.59 -24.60
CA GLU A 622 -19.01 -21.44 -26.04
C GLU A 622 -19.67 -22.65 -26.73
N SER A 623 -19.62 -23.85 -26.12
CA SER A 623 -20.29 -25.05 -26.63
C SER A 623 -21.82 -24.93 -26.76
N ASP A 624 -22.44 -23.99 -26.05
CA ASP A 624 -23.90 -23.73 -26.14
C ASP A 624 -24.24 -22.57 -27.10
N LEU A 625 -23.25 -21.94 -27.73
CA LEU A 625 -23.49 -20.97 -28.80
C LEU A 625 -23.83 -21.73 -30.09
N PRO A 626 -24.84 -21.31 -30.87
CA PRO A 626 -25.18 -22.00 -32.12
C PRO A 626 -23.94 -22.09 -33.01
N ALA A 627 -23.64 -23.28 -33.51
CA ALA A 627 -22.55 -23.50 -34.46
C ALA A 627 -22.66 -22.48 -35.58
N ALA A 628 -21.56 -21.79 -35.89
CA ALA A 628 -21.53 -20.82 -36.97
C ALA A 628 -22.03 -21.47 -38.26
N ASP A 629 -22.91 -20.77 -38.98
CA ASP A 629 -23.44 -21.22 -40.27
C ASP A 629 -22.29 -21.52 -41.23
N PRO A 630 -22.15 -22.76 -41.76
CA PRO A 630 -21.11 -23.10 -42.74
C PRO A 630 -21.10 -22.21 -43.98
N SER A 631 -22.22 -21.55 -44.28
CA SER A 631 -22.42 -20.66 -45.42
C SER A 631 -21.91 -19.24 -45.18
N THR A 632 -21.66 -18.86 -43.93
CA THR A 632 -21.24 -17.49 -43.56
C THR A 632 -19.70 -17.46 -43.46
N PRO A 633 -18.99 -16.74 -44.36
CA PRO A 633 -17.53 -16.68 -44.32
C PRO A 633 -17.05 -16.09 -42.99
N ILE A 634 -16.24 -16.85 -42.25
CA ILE A 634 -15.55 -16.34 -41.06
C ILE A 634 -14.53 -15.31 -41.55
N PRO A 635 -14.66 -14.01 -41.20
CA PRO A 635 -13.68 -13.02 -41.61
C PRO A 635 -12.38 -13.29 -40.84
N LEU A 636 -11.45 -13.98 -41.49
CA LEU A 636 -10.06 -14.05 -41.04
C LEU A 636 -9.49 -12.63 -41.15
N LYS A 637 -9.46 -11.91 -40.03
CA LYS A 637 -8.65 -10.70 -39.95
C LYS A 637 -7.19 -11.15 -40.03
N TYR A 638 -6.64 -11.13 -41.24
CA TYR A 638 -5.19 -11.05 -41.40
C TYR A 638 -4.78 -9.71 -40.79
N GLU A 639 -4.26 -9.72 -39.56
CA GLU A 639 -3.48 -8.58 -39.11
C GLU A 639 -2.21 -8.55 -39.95
N ASP A 640 -1.97 -7.42 -40.60
CA ASP A 640 -0.77 -7.17 -41.38
C ASP A 640 0.47 -7.41 -40.48
N GLU A 641 1.21 -8.50 -40.71
CA GLU A 641 2.47 -8.75 -39.97
C GLU A 641 3.51 -7.64 -40.21
N SER A 642 3.30 -6.80 -41.22
CA SER A 642 4.11 -5.62 -41.51
C SER A 642 4.07 -4.55 -40.40
N SER A 643 3.10 -4.58 -39.48
CA SER A 643 3.06 -3.65 -38.33
C SER A 643 3.82 -4.13 -37.09
N ARG A 644 4.41 -5.33 -37.09
CA ARG A 644 5.02 -5.94 -35.88
C ARG A 644 6.51 -5.61 -35.63
N GLY A 645 7.21 -4.93 -36.54
CA GLY A 645 8.68 -4.97 -36.55
C GLY A 645 9.44 -3.66 -36.50
N GLY A 646 8.81 -2.50 -36.28
CA GLY A 646 9.49 -1.20 -36.39
C GLY A 646 9.22 -0.24 -35.23
N PRO A 647 10.19 0.62 -34.86
CA PRO A 647 9.99 1.66 -33.85
C PRO A 647 8.84 2.62 -34.18
N GLU A 648 8.53 2.83 -35.47
CA GLU A 648 7.37 3.63 -35.94
C GLU A 648 6.02 2.90 -35.77
N GLY A 649 6.00 1.56 -35.75
CA GLY A 649 4.80 0.77 -35.46
C GLY A 649 4.37 0.85 -34.00
N LEU A 650 5.34 1.10 -33.12
CA LEU A 650 5.15 1.19 -31.68
C LEU A 650 4.48 2.51 -31.25
N GLU A 651 4.93 3.64 -31.79
CA GLU A 651 4.26 4.94 -31.59
C GLU A 651 2.83 4.88 -32.11
N LYS A 652 2.58 4.24 -33.25
CA LYS A 652 1.22 3.98 -33.73
C LYS A 652 0.42 3.10 -32.77
N GLN A 653 0.99 2.05 -32.18
CA GLN A 653 0.26 1.22 -31.20
C GLN A 653 -0.08 1.99 -29.92
N MET A 654 0.85 2.79 -29.38
CA MET A 654 0.58 3.63 -28.22
C MET A 654 -0.41 4.75 -28.55
N ALA A 655 -0.25 5.42 -29.68
CA ALA A 655 -1.20 6.41 -30.17
C ALA A 655 -2.56 5.77 -30.43
N LEU A 656 -2.64 4.57 -31.01
CA LEU A 656 -3.90 3.83 -31.18
C LEU A 656 -4.48 3.40 -29.83
N PHE A 657 -3.67 3.05 -28.83
CA PHE A 657 -4.13 2.72 -27.48
C PHE A 657 -4.68 3.96 -26.76
N LEU A 658 -3.97 5.09 -26.84
CA LEU A 658 -4.38 6.39 -26.30
C LEU A 658 -5.54 7.02 -27.08
N ASP A 659 -5.62 6.81 -28.39
CA ASP A 659 -6.73 7.23 -29.26
C ASP A 659 -7.95 6.34 -29.02
N LYS A 660 -7.76 5.03 -28.81
CA LYS A 660 -8.80 4.12 -28.32
C LYS A 660 -9.28 4.48 -26.91
N MET A 661 -8.43 5.09 -26.09
CA MET A 661 -8.78 5.68 -24.78
C MET A 661 -9.49 7.04 -24.89
N GLY A 662 -9.13 7.87 -25.88
CA GLY A 662 -9.71 9.19 -26.10
C GLY A 662 -11.02 9.18 -26.90
N SER A 663 -11.18 8.20 -27.79
CA SER A 663 -12.32 7.99 -28.68
C SER A 663 -13.15 6.78 -28.20
N LEU A 664 -13.59 6.80 -26.94
CA LEU A 664 -14.68 5.93 -26.50
C LEU A 664 -16.02 6.43 -27.08
N GLN A 665 -16.15 6.42 -28.40
CA GLN A 665 -17.47 6.26 -28.99
C GLN A 665 -17.96 4.85 -28.65
N LYS A 666 -19.26 4.72 -28.34
CA LYS A 666 -19.98 3.49 -27.98
C LYS A 666 -19.77 2.35 -29.01
N GLY A 667 -18.59 1.76 -29.04
CA GLY A 667 -18.36 0.47 -29.66
C GLY A 667 -19.01 -0.57 -28.77
N ASN A 668 -19.82 -1.45 -29.34
CA ASN A 668 -20.32 -2.64 -28.65
C ASN A 668 -19.12 -3.53 -28.29
N TYR A 669 -18.48 -3.26 -27.15
CA TYR A 669 -17.45 -4.12 -26.58
C TYR A 669 -18.13 -5.38 -26.05
N SER A 670 -18.39 -6.33 -26.95
CA SER A 670 -18.65 -7.72 -26.57
C SER A 670 -17.33 -8.27 -26.06
N SER A 671 -17.24 -8.58 -24.77
CA SER A 671 -16.20 -9.47 -24.25
C SER A 671 -16.09 -10.71 -25.12
N GLN A 672 -14.88 -11.22 -25.34
CA GLN A 672 -14.67 -12.46 -26.10
C GLN A 672 -15.41 -13.65 -25.48
N SER A 673 -15.57 -13.66 -24.15
CA SER A 673 -16.31 -14.69 -23.42
C SER A 673 -17.84 -14.61 -23.51
N GLY A 674 -18.41 -13.59 -24.18
CA GLY A 674 -19.87 -13.39 -24.26
C GLY A 674 -20.53 -12.80 -23.00
N MET A 675 -19.74 -12.31 -22.05
CA MET A 675 -20.20 -11.57 -20.87
C MET A 675 -20.87 -10.22 -21.22
N ILE A 676 -22.06 -9.98 -20.67
CA ILE A 676 -22.84 -8.77 -20.96
C ILE A 676 -22.28 -7.58 -20.14
N PRO A 677 -21.93 -6.44 -20.76
CA PRO A 677 -21.52 -5.24 -20.03
C PRO A 677 -22.56 -4.80 -19.00
N GLY A 678 -22.12 -4.47 -17.78
CA GLY A 678 -22.99 -4.08 -16.66
C GLY A 678 -23.61 -5.24 -15.86
N SER A 679 -23.49 -6.49 -16.34
CA SER A 679 -23.84 -7.69 -15.55
C SER A 679 -22.99 -7.81 -14.28
N TRP A 680 -23.45 -8.61 -13.31
CA TRP A 680 -22.66 -8.85 -12.10
C TRP A 680 -21.33 -9.54 -12.43
N GLN A 681 -21.31 -10.45 -13.42
CA GLN A 681 -20.09 -11.11 -13.89
C GLN A 681 -19.10 -10.06 -14.39
N HIS A 682 -19.55 -9.13 -15.23
CA HIS A 682 -18.72 -8.06 -15.78
C HIS A 682 -18.14 -7.16 -14.70
N LYS A 683 -18.99 -6.69 -13.78
CA LYS A 683 -18.56 -5.84 -12.65
C LYS A 683 -17.56 -6.56 -11.75
N MET A 684 -17.83 -7.81 -11.41
CA MET A 684 -16.96 -8.59 -10.52
C MET A 684 -15.63 -8.93 -11.19
N LYS A 685 -15.65 -9.32 -12.47
CA LYS A 685 -14.43 -9.61 -13.23
C LYS A 685 -13.52 -8.38 -13.34
N LEU A 686 -14.08 -7.20 -13.63
CA LEU A 686 -13.33 -5.95 -13.63
C LEU A 686 -12.64 -5.67 -12.28
N GLN A 687 -13.36 -5.83 -11.16
CA GLN A 687 -12.80 -5.61 -9.82
C GLN A 687 -11.68 -6.59 -9.48
N LEU A 688 -11.89 -7.88 -9.80
CA LEU A 688 -10.89 -8.94 -9.59
C LEU A 688 -9.63 -8.73 -10.43
N ILE A 689 -9.78 -8.38 -11.72
CA ILE A 689 -8.67 -8.09 -12.63
C ILE A 689 -7.87 -6.87 -12.16
N LEU A 690 -8.55 -5.80 -11.75
CA LEU A 690 -7.87 -4.62 -11.23
C LEU A 690 -7.11 -4.96 -9.94
N LYS A 691 -7.69 -5.82 -9.09
CA LYS A 691 -7.04 -6.28 -7.86
C LYS A 691 -5.82 -7.17 -8.13
N SER A 692 -5.87 -8.09 -9.10
CA SER A 692 -4.68 -8.87 -9.50
C SER A 692 -3.59 -7.95 -10.06
N SER A 693 -3.97 -6.98 -10.89
CA SER A 693 -3.04 -6.00 -11.45
C SER A 693 -2.27 -5.25 -10.35
N LYS A 694 -2.99 -4.72 -9.34
CA LYS A 694 -2.38 -4.08 -8.16
C LYS A 694 -1.49 -5.04 -7.36
N ALA A 695 -1.93 -6.27 -7.10
CA ALA A 695 -1.15 -7.25 -6.35
C ALA A 695 0.17 -7.60 -7.06
N TYR A 696 0.14 -7.76 -8.39
CA TYR A 696 1.34 -8.00 -9.19
C TYR A 696 2.27 -6.79 -9.24
N TYR A 697 1.74 -5.56 -9.27
CA TYR A 697 2.55 -4.35 -9.15
C TYR A 697 3.33 -4.31 -7.82
N VAL A 698 2.65 -4.57 -6.69
CA VAL A 698 3.30 -4.59 -5.37
C VAL A 698 4.36 -5.71 -5.28
N LEU A 699 4.09 -6.89 -5.83
CA LEU A 699 5.09 -7.96 -5.94
C LEU A 699 6.30 -7.54 -6.77
N SER A 700 6.08 -6.81 -7.86
CA SER A 700 7.13 -6.29 -8.72
C SER A 700 8.01 -5.27 -7.99
N ASP A 701 7.39 -4.33 -7.27
CA ASP A 701 8.10 -3.30 -6.50
C ASP A 701 8.91 -3.91 -5.34
N ALA A 702 8.34 -4.89 -4.65
CA ALA A 702 9.05 -5.67 -3.63
C ALA A 702 10.24 -6.44 -4.23
N ALA A 703 10.07 -7.09 -5.38
CA ALA A 703 11.15 -7.78 -6.09
C ALA A 703 12.25 -6.82 -6.58
N MET A 704 11.89 -5.62 -7.02
CA MET A 704 12.83 -4.55 -7.36
C MET A 704 13.67 -4.13 -6.16
N SER A 705 13.02 -3.93 -5.01
CA SER A 705 13.68 -3.57 -3.75
C SER A 705 14.70 -4.64 -3.32
N LEU A 706 14.44 -5.91 -3.64
CA LEU A 706 15.34 -7.05 -3.38
C LEU A 706 16.39 -7.30 -4.48
N GLN A 707 16.51 -6.41 -5.47
CA GLN A 707 17.42 -6.53 -6.62
C GLN A 707 17.18 -7.80 -7.48
N LYS A 708 15.95 -8.32 -7.46
CA LYS A 708 15.52 -9.51 -8.22
C LYS A 708 14.83 -9.07 -9.52
N TYR A 709 15.63 -8.50 -10.44
CA TYR A 709 15.09 -7.80 -11.61
C TYR A 709 14.36 -8.70 -12.61
N GLY A 710 14.79 -9.95 -12.79
CA GLY A 710 14.07 -10.91 -13.65
C GLY A 710 12.69 -11.25 -13.07
N ARG A 711 12.64 -11.42 -11.75
CA ARG A 711 11.41 -11.65 -11.00
C ARG A 711 10.47 -10.44 -11.05
N ALA A 712 11.03 -9.24 -10.88
CA ALA A 712 10.29 -7.99 -11.01
C ALA A 712 9.71 -7.82 -12.42
N LEU A 713 10.49 -8.08 -13.47
CA LEU A 713 10.03 -7.99 -14.85
C LEU A 713 8.86 -8.94 -15.14
N ARG A 714 8.89 -10.15 -14.56
CA ARG A 714 7.75 -11.08 -14.65
C ARG A 714 6.51 -10.53 -13.97
N TYR A 715 6.64 -10.03 -12.74
CA TYR A 715 5.49 -9.52 -11.99
C TYR A 715 4.88 -8.27 -12.65
N ILE A 716 5.70 -7.32 -13.11
CA ILE A 716 5.17 -6.15 -13.83
C ILE A 716 4.51 -6.55 -15.16
N LYS A 717 5.00 -7.61 -15.82
CA LYS A 717 4.35 -8.18 -17.00
C LYS A 717 2.94 -8.67 -16.68
N LEU A 718 2.77 -9.46 -15.61
CA LEU A 718 1.45 -9.94 -15.18
C LEU A 718 0.54 -8.78 -14.74
N ALA A 719 1.09 -7.75 -14.11
CA ALA A 719 0.36 -6.53 -13.75
C ALA A 719 -0.19 -5.80 -14.99
N LEU A 720 0.68 -5.58 -15.99
CA LEU A 720 0.33 -4.92 -17.24
C LEU A 720 -0.63 -5.75 -18.10
N GLN A 721 -0.51 -7.08 -18.12
CA GLN A 721 -1.46 -7.97 -18.80
C GLN A 721 -2.85 -7.95 -18.15
N SER A 722 -2.90 -7.93 -16.81
CA SER A 722 -4.14 -7.72 -16.07
C SER A 722 -4.74 -6.35 -16.40
N HIS A 723 -3.90 -5.31 -16.42
CA HIS A 723 -4.34 -3.95 -16.73
C HIS A 723 -4.86 -3.80 -18.18
N ASP A 724 -4.17 -4.40 -19.16
CA ASP A 724 -4.59 -4.44 -20.56
C ASP A 724 -5.97 -5.09 -20.71
N THR A 725 -6.18 -6.21 -20.01
CA THR A 725 -7.48 -6.90 -19.99
C THR A 725 -8.57 -6.03 -19.36
N TYR A 726 -8.26 -5.35 -18.26
CA TYR A 726 -9.18 -4.38 -17.65
C TYR A 726 -9.57 -3.29 -18.65
N CYS A 727 -8.59 -2.71 -19.34
CA CYS A 727 -8.78 -1.67 -20.32
C CYS A 727 -9.66 -2.13 -21.50
N CYS A 728 -9.49 -3.38 -21.94
CA CYS A 728 -10.28 -3.97 -23.02
C CYS A 728 -11.76 -4.20 -22.62
N LEU A 729 -12.02 -4.44 -21.34
CA LEU A 729 -13.37 -4.71 -20.83
C LEU A 729 -14.10 -3.45 -20.36
N CYS A 730 -13.39 -2.44 -19.89
CA CYS A 730 -14.01 -1.26 -19.30
C CYS A 730 -14.72 -0.40 -20.37
N THR A 731 -15.85 0.19 -20.01
CA THR A 731 -16.63 1.09 -20.88
C THR A 731 -16.37 2.56 -20.59
N ASN A 732 -15.81 2.88 -19.42
CA ASN A 732 -15.42 4.22 -19.01
C ASN A 732 -14.10 4.10 -18.23
N MET A 733 -13.07 4.79 -18.70
CA MET A 733 -11.76 4.83 -18.04
C MET A 733 -11.79 5.84 -16.89
N LEU A 734 -11.46 5.38 -15.69
CA LEU A 734 -11.32 6.23 -14.52
C LEU A 734 -9.92 6.86 -14.48
N SER A 735 -9.83 8.12 -14.04
CA SER A 735 -8.57 8.84 -13.83
C SER A 735 -7.57 8.08 -12.95
N GLU A 736 -8.07 7.36 -11.94
CA GLU A 736 -7.26 6.54 -11.03
C GLU A 736 -6.62 5.33 -11.76
N VAL A 737 -7.33 4.72 -12.72
CA VAL A 737 -6.82 3.59 -13.50
C VAL A 737 -5.68 4.05 -14.42
N LEU A 738 -5.82 5.22 -15.04
CA LEU A 738 -4.76 5.84 -15.83
C LEU A 738 -3.53 6.17 -14.98
N LEU A 739 -3.73 6.67 -13.76
CA LEU A 739 -2.64 6.91 -12.83
C LEU A 739 -1.88 5.61 -12.49
N PHE A 740 -2.61 4.51 -12.24
CA PHE A 740 -1.97 3.20 -12.03
C PHE A 740 -1.17 2.75 -13.25
N LEU A 741 -1.69 2.93 -14.47
CA LEU A 741 -0.94 2.58 -15.67
C LEU A 741 0.37 3.37 -15.78
N SER A 742 0.34 4.67 -15.48
CA SER A 742 1.54 5.52 -15.45
C SER A 742 2.55 5.00 -14.42
N GLN A 743 2.11 4.60 -13.23
CA GLN A 743 2.97 3.99 -12.21
C GLN A 743 3.55 2.65 -12.66
N TYR A 744 2.76 1.81 -13.33
CA TYR A 744 3.19 0.49 -13.80
C TYR A 744 4.26 0.61 -14.89
N LEU A 745 4.05 1.53 -15.84
CA LEU A 745 5.03 1.82 -16.88
C LEU A 745 6.30 2.45 -16.30
N THR A 746 6.17 3.30 -15.29
CA THR A 746 7.34 3.86 -14.58
C THR A 746 8.17 2.76 -13.92
N LEU A 747 7.54 1.85 -13.18
CA LEU A 747 8.24 0.73 -12.56
C LEU A 747 8.85 -0.23 -13.61
N CYS A 748 8.15 -0.46 -14.72
CA CYS A 748 8.66 -1.24 -15.84
C CYS A 748 9.92 -0.59 -16.44
N GLY A 749 9.92 0.73 -16.62
CA GLY A 749 11.08 1.50 -17.05
C GLY A 749 12.26 1.36 -16.08
N ASP A 750 12.00 1.43 -14.78
CA ASP A 750 13.01 1.26 -13.72
C ASP A 750 13.64 -0.14 -13.80
N ILE A 751 12.80 -1.19 -13.95
CA ILE A 751 13.25 -2.58 -14.10
C ILE A 751 14.15 -2.75 -15.34
N GLN A 752 13.73 -2.22 -16.50
CA GLN A 752 14.49 -2.32 -17.74
C GLN A 752 15.84 -1.61 -17.65
N LEU A 753 15.90 -0.45 -16.96
CA LEU A 753 17.15 0.26 -16.69
C LEU A 753 18.06 -0.55 -15.76
N MET A 754 17.53 -1.12 -14.68
CA MET A 754 18.33 -1.94 -13.76
C MET A 754 18.87 -3.21 -14.44
N LEU A 755 18.09 -3.83 -15.32
CA LEU A 755 18.53 -4.96 -16.14
C LEU A 755 19.66 -4.57 -17.11
N ALA A 756 19.57 -3.38 -17.71
CA ALA A 756 20.61 -2.83 -18.58
C ALA A 756 21.93 -2.58 -17.82
N GLN A 757 21.87 -2.05 -16.60
CA GLN A 757 23.04 -1.79 -15.76
C GLN A 757 23.68 -3.07 -15.18
N ASN A 758 22.88 -4.13 -14.99
CA ASN A 758 23.32 -5.39 -14.39
C ASN A 758 23.44 -6.53 -15.43
N ALA A 759 23.89 -6.21 -16.64
CA ALA A 759 24.03 -7.16 -17.75
C ALA A 759 24.89 -8.40 -17.41
N ASN A 760 25.79 -8.31 -16.42
CA ASN A 760 26.65 -9.41 -15.99
C ASN A 760 25.88 -10.59 -15.35
N ASN A 761 24.73 -10.35 -14.71
CA ASN A 761 23.93 -11.37 -13.99
C ASN A 761 22.78 -11.93 -14.83
N ARG A 762 22.87 -11.87 -16.15
CA ARG A 762 21.74 -12.12 -17.05
C ARG A 762 21.13 -13.52 -16.99
N ALA A 763 21.93 -14.57 -16.77
CA ALA A 763 21.42 -15.93 -16.67
C ALA A 763 20.42 -16.09 -15.50
N ALA A 764 20.72 -15.51 -14.35
CA ALA A 764 19.83 -15.50 -13.18
C ALA A 764 18.53 -14.74 -13.47
N HIS A 765 18.62 -13.58 -14.13
CA HIS A 765 17.43 -12.81 -14.50
C HIS A 765 16.53 -13.54 -15.50
N LEU A 766 17.10 -14.28 -16.45
CA LEU A 766 16.33 -15.10 -17.38
C LEU A 766 15.60 -16.23 -16.66
N GLU A 767 16.24 -16.92 -15.73
CA GLU A 767 15.60 -17.98 -14.93
C GLU A 767 14.45 -17.42 -14.07
N GLU A 768 14.71 -16.32 -13.36
CA GLU A 768 13.71 -15.63 -12.53
C GLU A 768 12.51 -15.12 -13.34
N PHE A 769 12.74 -14.69 -14.58
CA PHE A 769 11.70 -14.19 -15.49
C PHE A 769 10.78 -15.30 -16.01
N HIS A 770 11.35 -16.46 -16.36
CA HIS A 770 10.59 -17.58 -16.94
C HIS A 770 9.88 -18.45 -15.90
N TYR A 771 10.29 -18.41 -14.63
CA TYR A 771 9.58 -19.12 -13.57
C TYR A 771 8.15 -18.58 -13.44
N GLN A 772 7.12 -19.42 -13.33
CA GLN A 772 5.74 -18.97 -13.14
C GLN A 772 5.00 -19.96 -12.25
N THR A 773 4.22 -19.48 -11.28
CA THR A 773 3.44 -20.38 -10.41
C THR A 773 2.17 -20.86 -11.11
N LYS A 774 1.56 -21.91 -10.56
CA LYS A 774 0.31 -22.46 -11.08
C LYS A 774 -0.82 -21.43 -11.00
N GLU A 775 -0.89 -20.66 -9.92
CA GLU A 775 -1.87 -19.59 -9.73
C GLU A 775 -1.71 -18.51 -10.79
N ASP A 776 -0.47 -18.12 -11.08
CA ASP A 776 -0.16 -17.11 -12.11
C ASP A 776 -0.61 -17.58 -13.50
N GLN A 777 -0.43 -18.86 -13.82
CA GLN A 777 -0.90 -19.45 -15.08
C GLN A 777 -2.43 -19.50 -15.18
N GLU A 778 -3.12 -19.83 -14.09
CA GLU A 778 -4.59 -19.89 -14.07
C GLU A 778 -5.24 -18.51 -14.14
N ILE A 779 -4.68 -17.50 -13.44
CA ILE A 779 -5.11 -16.10 -13.58
C ILE A 779 -4.91 -15.65 -15.02
N LEU A 780 -3.73 -15.89 -15.60
CA LEU A 780 -3.44 -15.52 -16.98
C LEU A 780 -4.38 -16.21 -17.98
N HIS A 781 -4.76 -17.47 -17.74
CA HIS A 781 -5.76 -18.17 -18.55
C HIS A 781 -7.14 -17.49 -18.50
N SER A 782 -7.56 -16.99 -17.33
CA SER A 782 -8.80 -16.21 -17.20
C SER A 782 -8.74 -14.89 -17.95
N LEU A 783 -7.58 -14.22 -17.95
CA LEU A 783 -7.34 -12.97 -18.70
C LEU A 783 -7.36 -13.18 -20.21
N HIS A 784 -6.68 -14.23 -20.70
CA HIS A 784 -6.62 -14.56 -22.12
C HIS A 784 -7.97 -14.94 -22.75
N ARG A 785 -8.98 -15.27 -21.95
CA ARG A 785 -10.36 -15.46 -22.44
C ARG A 785 -11.05 -14.15 -22.82
N GLU A 786 -10.48 -13.01 -22.44
CA GLU A 786 -11.08 -11.68 -22.62
C GLU A 786 -10.25 -10.78 -23.55
N SER A 787 -8.93 -10.88 -23.50
CA SER A 787 -8.02 -10.09 -24.32
C SER A 787 -6.78 -10.88 -24.74
N SER A 788 -6.07 -10.41 -25.77
CA SER A 788 -4.80 -11.03 -26.19
C SER A 788 -3.65 -10.79 -25.20
N CYS A 789 -3.82 -9.89 -24.23
CA CYS A 789 -2.79 -9.49 -23.26
C CYS A 789 -1.46 -9.08 -23.90
N GLN A 790 -1.49 -8.48 -25.10
CA GLN A 790 -0.29 -8.08 -25.86
C GLN A 790 -0.06 -6.56 -25.86
N GLY A 791 -0.96 -5.74 -25.30
CA GLY A 791 -0.89 -4.28 -25.42
C GLY A 791 0.42 -3.66 -24.92
N PHE A 792 1.07 -4.31 -23.94
CA PHE A 792 2.33 -3.87 -23.33
C PHE A 792 3.46 -4.89 -23.46
N ALA A 793 3.36 -5.87 -24.37
CA ALA A 793 4.38 -6.89 -24.55
C ALA A 793 5.77 -6.27 -24.80
N TRP A 794 5.81 -5.22 -25.63
CA TRP A 794 7.00 -4.43 -25.97
C TRP A 794 7.74 -3.86 -24.76
N ALA A 795 7.04 -3.57 -23.65
CA ALA A 795 7.62 -3.01 -22.43
C ALA A 795 8.30 -4.09 -21.57
N THR A 796 7.83 -5.33 -21.70
CA THR A 796 8.15 -6.44 -20.78
C THR A 796 9.09 -7.48 -21.36
N ASP A 797 9.47 -7.33 -22.63
CA ASP A 797 10.39 -8.24 -23.29
C ASP A 797 11.81 -8.11 -22.74
N LEU A 798 12.41 -9.26 -22.43
CA LEU A 798 13.76 -9.35 -21.89
C LEU A 798 14.80 -9.46 -23.03
N SER A 799 15.05 -8.35 -23.73
CA SER A 799 16.03 -8.28 -24.83
C SER A 799 17.47 -8.56 -24.37
N THR A 800 18.30 -9.14 -25.24
CA THR A 800 19.76 -9.32 -25.03
C THR A 800 20.57 -8.08 -25.41
N ASP A 801 19.97 -7.17 -26.17
CA ASP A 801 20.62 -5.97 -26.65
C ASP A 801 20.47 -4.81 -25.66
N LEU A 802 21.59 -4.23 -25.25
CA LEU A 802 21.63 -3.14 -24.27
C LEU A 802 20.97 -1.86 -24.82
N GLU A 803 21.15 -1.56 -26.11
CA GLU A 803 20.49 -0.41 -26.76
C GLU A 803 18.97 -0.57 -26.71
N SER A 804 18.47 -1.75 -27.05
CA SER A 804 17.06 -2.11 -26.97
C SER A 804 16.49 -1.95 -25.55
N GLN A 805 17.18 -2.46 -24.52
CA GLN A 805 16.70 -2.35 -23.13
C GLN A 805 16.63 -0.90 -22.64
N LEU A 806 17.65 -0.09 -22.93
CA LEU A 806 17.64 1.34 -22.59
C LEU A 806 16.54 2.09 -23.36
N SER A 807 16.35 1.76 -24.63
CA SER A 807 15.30 2.33 -25.48
C SER A 807 13.90 2.00 -24.95
N VAL A 808 13.65 0.75 -24.54
CA VAL A 808 12.39 0.34 -23.91
C VAL A 808 12.18 1.06 -22.58
N SER A 809 13.21 1.17 -21.73
CA SER A 809 13.13 1.94 -20.48
C SER A 809 12.71 3.39 -20.73
N CYS A 810 13.33 4.06 -21.71
CA CYS A 810 12.97 5.43 -22.08
C CYS A 810 11.52 5.54 -22.56
N LYS A 811 11.09 4.62 -23.42
CA LYS A 811 9.71 4.58 -23.94
C LYS A 811 8.68 4.35 -22.85
N CYS A 812 8.99 3.52 -21.85
CA CYS A 812 8.12 3.32 -20.69
C CYS A 812 7.88 4.63 -19.93
N TYR A 813 8.91 5.45 -19.71
CA TYR A 813 8.73 6.74 -19.05
C TYR A 813 8.05 7.78 -19.95
N GLU A 814 8.32 7.76 -21.26
CA GLU A 814 7.63 8.62 -22.24
C GLU A 814 6.13 8.32 -22.24
N ALA A 815 5.75 7.05 -22.30
CA ALA A 815 4.37 6.59 -22.17
C ALA A 815 3.73 7.01 -20.84
N ALA A 816 4.46 6.85 -19.72
CA ALA A 816 3.98 7.26 -18.40
C ALA A 816 3.73 8.77 -18.31
N ASN A 817 4.59 9.58 -18.95
CA ASN A 817 4.43 11.03 -19.03
C ASN A 817 3.28 11.43 -19.96
N GLU A 818 3.11 10.79 -21.11
CA GLU A 818 1.96 11.02 -22.01
C GLU A 818 0.62 10.79 -21.30
N ILE A 819 0.53 9.71 -20.52
CA ILE A 819 -0.66 9.41 -19.70
C ILE A 819 -0.90 10.51 -18.65
N LEU A 820 0.15 11.05 -18.02
CA LEU A 820 -0.01 12.14 -17.03
C LEU A 820 -0.42 13.47 -17.66
N GLN A 821 -0.04 13.70 -18.91
CA GLN A 821 -0.47 14.88 -19.66
C GLN A 821 -1.94 14.73 -20.13
N PHE A 822 -2.41 13.50 -20.29
CA PHE A 822 -3.80 13.21 -20.62
C PHE A 822 -4.74 13.64 -19.47
N SER A 823 -5.84 14.32 -19.82
CA SER A 823 -6.89 14.78 -18.89
C SER A 823 -6.38 15.56 -17.65
N ASP A 824 -5.21 16.20 -17.76
CA ASP A 824 -4.56 17.00 -16.69
C ASP A 824 -4.29 16.24 -15.38
N LEU A 825 -3.95 14.94 -15.47
CA LEU A 825 -3.54 14.14 -14.31
C LEU A 825 -2.27 14.68 -13.62
N LYS A 826 -1.42 15.40 -14.36
CA LYS A 826 -0.23 16.09 -13.83
C LYS A 826 -0.57 17.11 -12.74
N SER A 827 -1.68 17.84 -12.84
CA SER A 827 -2.06 18.85 -11.83
C SER A 827 -2.59 18.19 -10.57
N GLN A 828 -3.21 17.02 -10.72
CA GLN A 828 -3.69 16.19 -9.61
C GLN A 828 -2.57 15.44 -8.89
N ASN A 829 -1.48 15.09 -9.61
CA ASN A 829 -0.36 14.29 -9.09
C ASN A 829 1.01 14.91 -9.44
N PRO A 830 1.32 16.11 -8.93
CA PRO A 830 2.53 16.84 -9.29
C PRO A 830 3.81 16.10 -8.90
N GLU A 831 3.82 15.41 -7.75
CA GLU A 831 4.99 14.65 -7.28
C GLU A 831 5.35 13.51 -8.23
N HIS A 832 4.37 12.69 -8.64
CA HIS A 832 4.59 11.60 -9.59
C HIS A 832 5.03 12.13 -10.95
N TYR A 833 4.47 13.26 -11.41
CA TYR A 833 4.90 13.92 -12.64
C TYR A 833 6.37 14.36 -12.61
N VAL A 834 6.81 15.02 -11.54
CA VAL A 834 8.22 15.40 -11.34
C VAL A 834 9.12 14.16 -11.35
N GLN A 835 8.68 13.09 -10.68
CA GLN A 835 9.45 11.85 -10.54
C GLN A 835 9.58 11.10 -11.88
N VAL A 836 8.57 11.15 -12.76
CA VAL A 836 8.66 10.63 -14.14
C VAL A 836 9.62 11.47 -14.98
N LEU A 837 9.53 12.81 -14.93
CA LEU A 837 10.43 13.67 -15.71
C LEU A 837 11.89 13.53 -15.29
N LYS A 838 12.16 13.36 -13.98
CA LYS A 838 13.50 13.09 -13.45
C LYS A 838 14.06 11.77 -13.99
N ARG A 839 13.25 10.71 -14.01
CA ARG A 839 13.63 9.42 -14.62
C ARG A 839 13.90 9.52 -16.12
N MET A 840 13.06 10.26 -16.85
CA MET A 840 13.26 10.54 -18.27
C MET A 840 14.57 11.30 -18.54
N GLY A 841 14.92 12.28 -17.71
CA GLY A 841 16.20 12.98 -17.79
C GLY A 841 17.39 12.04 -17.56
N ASN A 842 17.29 11.18 -16.54
CA ASN A 842 18.32 10.20 -16.19
C ASN A 842 18.52 9.15 -17.29
N ILE A 843 17.46 8.52 -17.81
CA ILE A 843 17.61 7.52 -18.88
C ILE A 843 18.17 8.13 -20.16
N ARG A 844 17.80 9.38 -20.48
CA ARG A 844 18.33 10.11 -21.64
C ARG A 844 19.82 10.39 -21.47
N ASN A 845 20.28 10.64 -20.24
CA ASN A 845 21.70 10.71 -19.94
C ASN A 845 22.40 9.36 -20.15
N GLU A 846 21.85 8.26 -19.65
CA GLU A 846 22.41 6.91 -19.83
C GLU A 846 22.52 6.52 -21.31
N ILE A 847 21.45 6.73 -22.09
CA ILE A 847 21.46 6.49 -23.55
C ILE A 847 22.47 7.40 -24.25
N GLY A 848 22.52 8.67 -23.87
CA GLY A 848 23.47 9.63 -24.41
C GLY A 848 24.92 9.21 -24.18
N VAL A 849 25.23 8.76 -22.95
CA VAL A 849 26.54 8.24 -22.57
C VAL A 849 26.87 6.92 -23.27
N PHE A 850 25.89 6.03 -23.42
CA PHE A 850 26.03 4.78 -24.17
C PHE A 850 26.48 5.03 -25.61
N TYR A 851 25.77 5.89 -26.36
CA TYR A 851 26.17 6.24 -27.73
C TYR A 851 27.50 7.00 -27.79
N MET A 852 27.78 7.87 -26.81
CA MET A 852 29.05 8.57 -26.70
C MET A 852 30.23 7.58 -26.54
N ASN A 853 30.07 6.58 -25.67
CA ASN A 853 31.09 5.55 -25.42
C ASN A 853 31.27 4.62 -26.63
N GLN A 854 30.18 4.24 -27.32
CA GLN A 854 30.28 3.50 -28.58
C GLN A 854 31.06 4.30 -29.64
N ALA A 855 30.79 5.61 -29.76
CA ALA A 855 31.51 6.45 -30.70
C ALA A 855 33.01 6.54 -30.36
N ALA A 856 33.35 6.66 -29.07
CA ALA A 856 34.73 6.64 -28.62
C ALA A 856 35.42 5.29 -28.87
N ALA A 857 34.72 4.17 -28.68
CA ALA A 857 35.23 2.83 -28.96
C ALA A 857 35.53 2.64 -30.46
N LEU A 858 34.58 2.99 -31.34
CA LEU A 858 34.79 2.95 -32.80
C LEU A 858 35.97 3.83 -33.24
N GLN A 859 36.16 4.97 -32.59
CA GLN A 859 37.29 5.85 -32.84
C GLN A 859 38.61 5.20 -32.42
N SER A 860 38.64 4.47 -31.30
CA SER A 860 39.85 3.76 -30.83
C SER A 860 40.25 2.56 -31.69
N GLU A 861 39.27 1.87 -32.29
CA GLU A 861 39.49 0.73 -33.20
C GLU A 861 40.00 1.14 -34.59
N ARG A 862 39.97 2.44 -34.90
CA ARG A 862 40.42 2.98 -36.17
C ARG A 862 41.95 2.92 -36.28
N LEU A 863 42.47 1.86 -36.92
CA LEU A 863 43.91 1.70 -37.17
C LEU A 863 44.43 2.44 -38.41
N VAL A 864 43.59 2.71 -39.44
CA VAL A 864 44.09 3.10 -40.79
C VAL A 864 43.31 4.24 -41.49
N SER A 865 42.06 4.54 -41.13
CA SER A 865 41.25 5.51 -41.90
C SER A 865 41.47 6.96 -41.47
N LYS A 866 41.68 7.86 -42.45
CA LYS A 866 42.06 9.27 -42.23
C LYS A 866 40.92 10.24 -41.92
N SER A 867 39.68 9.90 -42.25
CA SER A 867 38.54 10.83 -42.19
C SER A 867 37.41 10.26 -41.35
N VAL A 868 36.79 11.05 -40.48
CA VAL A 868 35.64 10.65 -39.65
C VAL A 868 34.62 9.82 -40.44
N SER A 869 34.24 8.67 -39.89
CA SER A 869 33.28 7.77 -40.52
C SER A 869 31.86 8.33 -40.39
N ALA A 870 30.99 7.97 -41.34
CA ALA A 870 29.57 8.31 -41.24
C ALA A 870 28.93 7.66 -39.99
N ALA A 871 29.38 6.47 -39.59
CA ALA A 871 28.87 5.76 -38.41
C ALA A 871 29.13 6.53 -37.11
N GLU A 872 30.35 7.04 -36.90
CA GLU A 872 30.68 7.90 -35.74
C GLU A 872 29.76 9.14 -35.70
N GLN A 873 29.58 9.83 -36.84
CA GLN A 873 28.73 11.01 -36.90
C GLN A 873 27.26 10.71 -36.56
N GLN A 874 26.76 9.52 -36.92
CA GLN A 874 25.41 9.11 -36.54
C GLN A 874 25.30 8.87 -35.03
N LEU A 875 26.29 8.22 -34.41
CA LEU A 875 26.33 8.03 -32.96
C LEU A 875 26.42 9.37 -32.21
N TRP A 876 27.20 10.32 -32.71
CA TRP A 876 27.27 11.67 -32.14
C TRP A 876 25.92 12.37 -32.18
N LYS A 877 25.19 12.30 -33.31
CA LYS A 877 23.85 12.88 -33.43
C LYS A 877 22.85 12.23 -32.49
N LYS A 878 22.87 10.89 -32.36
CA LYS A 878 22.04 10.17 -31.39
C LYS A 878 22.35 10.61 -29.96
N SER A 879 23.62 10.58 -29.56
CA SER A 879 24.08 11.00 -28.24
C SER A 879 23.68 12.43 -27.91
N PHE A 880 23.92 13.37 -28.84
CA PHE A 880 23.56 14.76 -28.70
C PHE A 880 22.05 14.97 -28.53
N SER A 881 21.23 14.32 -29.36
CA SER A 881 19.78 14.41 -29.27
C SER A 881 19.26 13.89 -27.92
N CYS A 882 19.85 12.82 -27.38
CA CYS A 882 19.51 12.31 -26.05
C CYS A 882 19.85 13.34 -24.96
N PHE A 883 21.04 13.96 -24.99
CA PHE A 883 21.40 14.97 -24.00
C PHE A 883 20.53 16.22 -24.08
N GLU A 884 20.24 16.74 -25.27
CA GLU A 884 19.37 17.91 -25.46
C GLU A 884 17.97 17.66 -24.89
N LYS A 885 17.39 16.50 -25.25
CA LYS A 885 16.12 16.04 -24.71
C LYS A 885 16.15 15.84 -23.19
N GLY A 886 17.26 15.36 -22.62
CA GLY A 886 17.41 15.17 -21.18
C GLY A 886 17.54 16.49 -20.42
N ILE A 887 18.24 17.47 -20.99
CA ILE A 887 18.37 18.83 -20.44
C ILE A 887 16.99 19.48 -20.34
N HIS A 888 16.21 19.43 -21.43
CA HIS A 888 14.84 19.96 -21.43
C HIS A 888 13.96 19.34 -20.32
N ASN A 889 14.13 18.05 -20.04
CA ASN A 889 13.40 17.37 -18.96
C ASN A 889 13.75 17.89 -17.57
N PHE A 890 15.03 18.11 -17.29
CA PHE A 890 15.47 18.69 -16.02
C PHE A 890 15.13 20.18 -15.89
N GLU A 891 15.23 20.95 -16.98
CA GLU A 891 14.80 22.34 -17.01
C GLU A 891 13.30 22.49 -16.75
N SER A 892 12.47 21.55 -17.25
CA SER A 892 11.02 21.54 -17.02
C SER A 892 10.62 21.34 -15.55
N ILE A 893 11.51 20.81 -14.71
CA ILE A 893 11.31 20.61 -13.27
C ILE A 893 12.28 21.44 -12.42
N GLU A 894 12.96 22.41 -13.02
CA GLU A 894 13.91 23.31 -12.36
C GLU A 894 15.10 22.59 -11.65
N ASP A 895 15.45 21.37 -12.10
CA ASP A 895 16.60 20.60 -11.58
C ASP A 895 17.90 21.04 -12.30
N ALA A 896 18.41 22.20 -11.87
CA ALA A 896 19.60 22.82 -12.45
C ALA A 896 20.87 21.95 -12.34
N THR A 897 20.92 21.06 -11.34
CA THR A 897 22.08 20.22 -11.04
C THR A 897 22.21 19.09 -12.03
N ASN A 898 21.13 18.34 -12.26
CA ASN A 898 21.13 17.30 -13.27
C ASN A 898 21.22 17.88 -14.69
N ALA A 899 20.59 19.03 -14.96
CA ALA A 899 20.79 19.75 -16.23
C ALA A 899 22.27 20.09 -16.46
N ALA A 900 22.99 20.56 -15.43
CA ALA A 900 24.42 20.84 -15.52
C ALA A 900 25.28 19.60 -15.78
N LEU A 901 24.91 18.44 -15.23
CA LEU A 901 25.59 17.17 -15.51
C LEU A 901 25.45 16.76 -16.99
N LEU A 902 24.27 16.92 -17.59
CA LEU A 902 24.07 16.61 -19.01
C LEU A 902 24.78 17.62 -19.92
N LEU A 903 24.82 18.90 -19.54
CA LEU A 903 25.64 19.90 -20.23
C LEU A 903 27.13 19.52 -20.18
N CYS A 904 27.61 19.03 -19.04
CA CYS A 904 28.98 18.52 -18.89
C CYS A 904 29.26 17.30 -19.79
N ASN A 905 28.33 16.34 -19.85
CA ASN A 905 28.43 15.18 -20.74
C ASN A 905 28.36 15.59 -22.24
N THR A 906 27.56 16.60 -22.57
CA THR A 906 27.53 17.19 -23.92
C THR A 906 28.87 17.82 -24.27
N GLY A 907 29.51 18.53 -23.34
CA GLY A 907 30.88 19.03 -23.50
C GLY A 907 31.89 17.92 -23.74
N ARG A 908 31.77 16.79 -23.03
CA ARG A 908 32.60 15.60 -23.22
C ARG A 908 32.40 14.99 -24.61
N LEU A 909 31.16 14.88 -25.09
CA LEU A 909 30.86 14.44 -26.45
C LEU A 909 31.56 15.32 -27.49
N MET A 910 31.50 16.65 -27.34
CA MET A 910 32.19 17.57 -28.26
C MET A 910 33.71 17.35 -28.28
N ARG A 911 34.33 17.00 -27.15
CA ARG A 911 35.77 16.64 -27.12
C ARG A 911 36.06 15.36 -27.90
N ILE A 912 35.19 14.34 -27.80
CA ILE A 912 35.32 13.11 -28.59
C ILE A 912 35.19 13.43 -30.08
N CYS A 913 34.22 14.27 -30.47
CA CYS A 913 34.11 14.75 -31.85
C CYS A 913 35.39 15.45 -32.31
N ALA A 914 35.99 16.32 -31.48
CA ALA A 914 37.26 16.97 -31.80
C ALA A 914 38.38 15.93 -32.01
N GLN A 915 38.51 14.96 -31.11
CA GLN A 915 39.54 13.93 -31.19
C GLN A 915 39.40 13.05 -32.44
N ALA A 916 38.18 12.81 -32.93
CA ALA A 916 37.96 12.02 -34.15
C ALA A 916 38.47 12.74 -35.41
N HIS A 917 38.61 14.07 -35.37
CA HIS A 917 39.23 14.87 -36.44
C HIS A 917 40.76 14.93 -36.35
N CYS A 918 41.37 14.27 -35.36
CA CYS A 918 42.83 14.12 -35.28
C CYS A 918 43.35 13.31 -36.48
N GLY A 919 44.02 13.97 -37.43
CA GLY A 919 44.59 13.29 -38.60
C GLY A 919 45.74 12.35 -38.23
N ALA A 920 45.61 11.05 -38.55
CA ALA A 920 46.67 10.03 -38.43
C ALA A 920 47.72 10.15 -39.55
N GLY A 921 48.20 11.37 -39.81
CA GLY A 921 49.25 11.66 -40.78
C GLY A 921 50.65 11.40 -40.23
N ASP A 922 51.64 11.49 -41.11
CA ASP A 922 53.06 11.59 -40.75
C ASP A 922 53.24 12.65 -39.65
N GLU A 923 53.72 12.28 -38.47
CA GLU A 923 53.76 13.16 -37.28
C GLU A 923 54.45 14.49 -37.58
N LEU A 924 55.38 14.49 -38.54
CA LEU A 924 56.14 15.65 -39.02
C LEU A 924 55.30 16.69 -39.79
N LYS A 925 54.14 16.33 -40.35
CA LYS A 925 53.29 17.22 -41.17
C LYS A 925 51.88 17.43 -40.58
N ARG A 926 51.63 16.92 -39.37
CA ARG A 926 50.34 17.10 -38.70
C ARG A 926 50.18 18.53 -38.20
N GLU A 927 49.04 19.13 -38.50
CA GLU A 927 48.62 20.43 -37.97
C GLU A 927 47.26 20.30 -37.27
N PHE A 928 47.04 21.10 -36.23
CA PHE A 928 45.78 21.23 -35.52
C PHE A 928 44.69 21.77 -36.44
N SER A 929 43.69 20.93 -36.73
CA SER A 929 42.67 21.19 -37.74
C SER A 929 41.66 22.28 -37.31
N PRO A 930 41.07 23.02 -38.27
CA PRO A 930 39.94 23.90 -37.97
C PRO A 930 38.77 23.19 -37.28
N GLU A 931 38.52 21.92 -37.64
CA GLU A 931 37.45 21.09 -37.10
C GLU A 931 37.70 20.73 -35.63
N GLU A 932 38.92 20.32 -35.26
CA GLU A 932 39.30 20.13 -33.86
C GLU A 932 39.03 21.40 -33.05
N GLY A 933 39.48 22.56 -33.55
CA GLY A 933 39.26 23.86 -32.92
C GLY A 933 37.77 24.18 -32.75
N LEU A 934 36.94 23.92 -33.77
CA LEU A 934 35.50 24.16 -33.71
C LEU A 934 34.85 23.35 -32.58
N TYR A 935 35.14 22.05 -32.49
CA TYR A 935 34.53 21.17 -31.50
C TYR A 935 35.05 21.42 -30.08
N TYR A 936 36.33 21.74 -29.90
CA TYR A 936 36.82 22.17 -28.59
C TYR A 936 36.16 23.46 -28.09
N ASN A 937 35.94 24.44 -28.98
CA ASN A 937 35.19 25.65 -28.62
C ASN A 937 33.74 25.34 -28.25
N LYS A 938 33.06 24.44 -28.97
CA LYS A 938 31.73 23.97 -28.58
C LYS A 938 31.74 23.28 -27.21
N ALA A 939 32.75 22.47 -26.91
CA ALA A 939 32.88 21.83 -25.60
C ALA A 939 32.97 22.88 -24.48
N ILE A 940 33.81 23.91 -24.69
CA ILE A 940 33.94 25.05 -23.77
C ILE A 940 32.59 25.75 -23.56
N ASP A 941 31.83 26.01 -24.62
CA ASP A 941 30.52 26.67 -24.51
C ASP A 941 29.56 25.87 -23.63
N TYR A 942 29.53 24.54 -23.76
CA TYR A 942 28.69 23.67 -22.93
C TYR A 942 29.14 23.62 -21.46
N TYR A 943 30.44 23.53 -21.19
CA TYR A 943 30.95 23.60 -19.81
C TYR A 943 30.67 24.95 -19.16
N LEU A 944 30.79 26.06 -19.89
CA LEU A 944 30.43 27.39 -19.39
C LEU A 944 28.91 27.52 -19.16
N LYS A 945 28.07 26.90 -20.00
CA LYS A 945 26.64 26.78 -19.74
C LYS A 945 26.37 25.99 -18.45
N ALA A 946 27.07 24.87 -18.22
CA ALA A 946 26.93 24.08 -17.00
C ALA A 946 27.28 24.89 -15.74
N LEU A 947 28.39 25.65 -15.76
CA LEU A 947 28.76 26.53 -14.63
C LEU A 947 27.73 27.64 -14.40
N ARG A 948 27.17 28.23 -15.46
CA ARG A 948 26.09 29.22 -15.33
C ARG A 948 24.82 28.63 -14.73
N SER A 949 24.48 27.39 -15.08
CA SER A 949 23.33 26.66 -14.52
C SER A 949 23.51 26.39 -13.03
N LEU A 950 24.73 26.04 -12.60
CA LEU A 950 25.05 25.82 -11.18
C LEU A 950 25.11 27.13 -10.37
N GLY A 951 25.38 28.26 -11.01
CA GLY A 951 25.46 29.58 -10.38
C GLY A 951 26.75 29.77 -9.58
N THR A 952 26.86 29.10 -8.44
CA THR A 952 27.94 29.27 -7.47
C THR A 952 28.42 27.94 -6.89
N ARG A 953 29.67 27.92 -6.39
CA ARG A 953 30.34 26.69 -5.91
C ARG A 953 29.68 26.09 -4.66
N ASP A 954 29.08 26.91 -3.82
CA ASP A 954 28.48 26.54 -2.52
C ASP A 954 27.28 25.62 -2.64
N ILE A 955 26.53 25.67 -3.76
CA ILE A 955 25.32 24.86 -3.94
C ILE A 955 25.68 23.38 -4.19
N HIS A 956 26.66 23.11 -5.07
CA HIS A 956 27.11 21.76 -5.40
C HIS A 956 28.64 21.71 -5.65
N PRO A 957 29.48 21.67 -4.60
CA PRO A 957 30.94 21.79 -4.73
C PRO A 957 31.56 20.66 -5.57
N ALA A 958 31.11 19.42 -5.39
CA ALA A 958 31.65 18.27 -6.15
C ALA A 958 31.39 18.38 -7.66
N VAL A 959 30.18 18.81 -8.06
CA VAL A 959 29.80 19.00 -9.47
C VAL A 959 30.54 20.20 -10.05
N TRP A 960 30.58 21.33 -9.32
CA TRP A 960 31.32 22.52 -9.70
C TRP A 960 32.80 22.22 -9.96
N ASP A 961 33.45 21.53 -9.02
CA ASP A 961 34.86 21.16 -9.12
C ASP A 961 35.08 20.18 -10.30
N SER A 962 34.09 19.34 -10.63
CA SER A 962 34.15 18.45 -11.80
C SER A 962 34.06 19.21 -13.12
N VAL A 963 33.14 20.16 -13.23
CA VAL A 963 32.97 20.95 -14.46
C VAL A 963 34.18 21.85 -14.69
N ASN A 964 34.73 22.47 -13.64
CA ASN A 964 35.97 23.25 -13.75
C ASN A 964 37.17 22.40 -14.18
N TRP A 965 37.29 21.19 -13.63
CA TRP A 965 38.32 20.25 -14.05
C TRP A 965 38.21 19.89 -15.52
N GLU A 966 37.01 19.56 -16.01
CA GLU A 966 36.78 19.24 -17.42
C GLU A 966 37.04 20.44 -18.33
N LEU A 967 36.62 21.64 -17.93
CA LEU A 967 36.87 22.89 -18.66
C LEU A 967 38.38 23.21 -18.74
N SER A 968 39.09 23.10 -17.61
CA SER A 968 40.54 23.25 -17.53
C SER A 968 41.23 22.23 -18.44
N THR A 969 40.79 20.97 -18.42
CA THR A 969 41.31 19.90 -19.28
C THR A 969 41.11 20.24 -20.75
N THR A 970 39.94 20.76 -21.11
CA THR A 970 39.60 21.11 -22.50
C THR A 970 40.50 22.21 -23.04
N TYR A 971 40.66 23.30 -22.29
CA TYR A 971 41.60 24.37 -22.65
C TYR A 971 43.04 23.88 -22.72
N PHE A 972 43.46 23.03 -21.76
CA PHE A 972 44.81 22.48 -21.73
C PHE A 972 45.10 21.61 -22.95
N THR A 973 44.21 20.67 -23.28
CA THR A 973 44.36 19.80 -24.45
C THR A 973 44.38 20.62 -25.73
N MET A 974 43.46 21.56 -25.89
CA MET A 974 43.42 22.43 -27.08
C MET A 974 44.72 23.24 -27.23
N ALA A 975 45.19 23.89 -26.15
CA ALA A 975 46.46 24.63 -26.17
C ALA A 975 47.66 23.72 -26.48
N THR A 976 47.64 22.49 -25.97
CA THR A 976 48.67 21.49 -26.21
C THR A 976 48.74 21.08 -27.67
N LEU A 977 47.60 20.74 -28.26
CA LEU A 977 47.53 20.38 -29.66
C LEU A 977 47.89 21.56 -30.57
N GLN A 978 47.47 22.78 -30.25
CA GLN A 978 47.85 23.99 -30.99
C GLN A 978 49.34 24.30 -30.90
N GLN A 979 50.00 23.96 -29.79
CA GLN A 979 51.43 24.17 -29.60
C GLN A 979 52.28 23.09 -30.28
N ASP A 980 51.90 21.81 -30.12
CA ASP A 980 52.68 20.67 -30.63
C ASP A 980 52.46 20.45 -32.14
N TYR A 981 51.26 20.75 -32.63
CA TYR A 981 50.87 20.65 -34.04
C TYR A 981 50.43 22.02 -34.59
N ALA A 982 51.31 23.01 -34.45
CA ALA A 982 51.06 24.40 -34.82
C ALA A 982 50.59 24.53 -36.29
N PRO A 983 49.42 25.14 -36.58
CA PRO A 983 48.88 25.27 -37.93
C PRO A 983 49.55 26.38 -38.75
N LEU A 984 50.86 26.23 -38.98
CA LEU A 984 51.70 27.22 -39.64
C LEU A 984 51.35 27.43 -41.12
N SER A 985 50.66 26.49 -41.76
CA SER A 985 50.11 26.68 -43.09
C SER A 985 49.05 27.79 -43.16
N ARG A 986 48.36 28.08 -42.04
CA ARG A 986 47.20 28.99 -41.98
C ARG A 986 47.40 30.19 -41.07
N LYS A 987 48.26 30.08 -40.05
CA LYS A 987 48.47 31.13 -39.04
C LYS A 987 49.95 31.44 -38.88
N ALA A 988 50.26 32.71 -38.67
CA ALA A 988 51.61 33.11 -38.30
C ALA A 988 51.99 32.53 -36.92
N GLN A 989 53.27 32.19 -36.75
CA GLN A 989 53.83 31.65 -35.50
C GLN A 989 53.44 32.52 -34.28
N GLU A 990 53.58 33.84 -34.37
CA GLU A 990 53.27 34.78 -33.29
C GLU A 990 51.78 34.73 -32.88
N GLN A 991 50.90 34.54 -33.85
CA GLN A 991 49.45 34.42 -33.59
C GLN A 991 49.14 33.10 -32.88
N ILE A 992 49.82 32.01 -33.25
CA ILE A 992 49.66 30.71 -32.60
C ILE A 992 50.15 30.77 -31.15
N GLU A 993 51.33 31.36 -30.92
CA GLU A 993 51.89 31.53 -29.57
C GLU A 993 50.97 32.35 -28.67
N LYS A 994 50.35 33.40 -29.20
CA LYS A 994 49.36 34.20 -28.48
C LYS A 994 48.11 33.38 -28.12
N GLU A 995 47.54 32.65 -29.07
CA GLU A 995 46.36 31.81 -28.84
C GLU A 995 46.63 30.69 -27.83
N VAL A 996 47.79 30.03 -27.93
CA VAL A 996 48.26 29.03 -26.97
C VAL A 996 48.38 29.66 -25.58
N SER A 997 49.00 30.83 -25.47
CA SER A 997 49.12 31.53 -24.18
C SER A 997 47.76 31.87 -23.58
N GLU A 998 46.82 32.39 -24.39
CA GLU A 998 45.47 32.72 -23.93
C GLU A 998 44.71 31.47 -23.47
N ALA A 999 44.77 30.37 -24.23
CA ALA A 999 44.12 29.11 -23.88
C ALA A 999 44.72 28.49 -22.62
N MET A 1000 46.06 28.51 -22.46
CA MET A 1000 46.73 28.04 -21.25
C MET A 1000 46.38 28.88 -20.02
N MET A 1001 46.31 30.20 -20.15
CA MET A 1001 45.89 31.07 -19.05
C MET A 1001 44.42 30.84 -18.67
N LYS A 1002 43.54 30.57 -19.64
CA LYS A 1002 42.16 30.14 -19.36
C LYS A 1002 42.11 28.77 -18.67
N SER A 1003 42.95 27.82 -19.08
CA SER A 1003 43.06 26.52 -18.42
C SER A 1003 43.47 26.67 -16.94
N LEU A 1004 44.44 27.54 -16.67
CA LEU A 1004 44.90 27.85 -15.31
C LEU A 1004 43.80 28.52 -14.48
N LYS A 1005 43.01 29.42 -15.07
CA LYS A 1005 41.88 30.09 -14.40
C LYS A 1005 40.86 29.08 -13.84
N TYR A 1006 40.58 28.00 -14.55
CA TYR A 1006 39.64 26.96 -14.12
C TYR A 1006 40.33 25.80 -13.38
N CYS A 1007 41.62 25.90 -13.11
CA CYS A 1007 42.40 24.91 -12.39
C CYS A 1007 42.57 25.40 -10.93
N ASP A 1008 41.75 24.89 -10.02
CA ASP A 1008 41.81 25.31 -8.62
C ASP A 1008 42.99 24.64 -7.90
N VAL A 1009 44.03 25.43 -7.64
CA VAL A 1009 45.29 25.01 -6.99
C VAL A 1009 45.21 25.18 -5.46
N ASP A 1010 44.34 26.07 -4.99
CA ASP A 1010 44.35 26.57 -3.61
C ASP A 1010 43.35 25.80 -2.73
N SER A 1011 42.17 25.45 -3.28
CA SER A 1011 41.15 24.72 -2.51
C SER A 1011 41.57 23.28 -2.22
N VAL A 1012 41.50 22.90 -0.94
CA VAL A 1012 41.73 21.52 -0.49
C VAL A 1012 40.59 20.65 -1.00
N SER A 1013 40.88 19.83 -2.02
CA SER A 1013 39.95 18.87 -2.62
C SER A 1013 40.71 17.62 -3.03
N ALA A 1014 40.00 16.51 -3.26
CA ALA A 1014 40.62 15.28 -3.77
C ALA A 1014 41.35 15.48 -5.12
N ARG A 1015 41.00 16.52 -5.88
CA ARG A 1015 41.63 16.87 -7.16
C ARG A 1015 42.79 17.87 -7.04
N GLN A 1016 43.05 18.43 -5.85
CA GLN A 1016 44.08 19.46 -5.67
C GLN A 1016 45.46 19.05 -6.22
N PRO A 1017 45.98 17.83 -5.98
CA PRO A 1017 47.27 17.43 -6.55
C PRO A 1017 47.27 17.39 -8.08
N LEU A 1018 46.16 16.94 -8.68
CA LEU A 1018 45.99 16.91 -10.13
C LEU A 1018 45.94 18.32 -10.73
N CYS A 1019 45.27 19.26 -10.05
CA CYS A 1019 45.24 20.67 -10.42
C CYS A 1019 46.63 21.31 -10.30
N GLN A 1020 47.35 21.06 -9.21
CA GLN A 1020 48.72 21.54 -9.01
C GLN A 1020 49.66 21.03 -10.10
N TYR A 1021 49.56 19.74 -10.45
CA TYR A 1021 50.36 19.14 -11.52
C TYR A 1021 50.08 19.81 -12.86
N ARG A 1022 48.80 19.96 -13.24
CA ARG A 1022 48.43 20.62 -14.49
C ARG A 1022 48.89 22.09 -14.53
N ALA A 1023 48.71 22.83 -13.44
CA ALA A 1023 49.17 24.21 -13.34
C ALA A 1023 50.69 24.32 -13.49
N ALA A 1024 51.44 23.38 -12.89
CA ALA A 1024 52.89 23.29 -13.04
C ALA A 1024 53.30 23.02 -14.50
N THR A 1025 52.65 22.06 -15.16
CA THR A 1025 52.87 21.74 -16.58
C THR A 1025 52.54 22.92 -17.49
N ILE A 1026 51.44 23.64 -17.24
CA ILE A 1026 51.07 24.85 -18.00
C ILE A 1026 52.17 25.92 -17.86
N HIS A 1027 52.59 26.20 -16.63
CA HIS A 1027 53.65 27.17 -16.40
C HIS A 1027 54.96 26.74 -17.07
N HIS A 1028 55.31 25.46 -17.03
CA HIS A 1028 56.48 24.92 -17.70
C HIS A 1028 56.41 25.13 -19.23
N ARG A 1029 55.29 24.77 -19.87
CA ARG A 1029 55.14 24.88 -21.33
C ARG A 1029 55.10 26.33 -21.81
N LEU A 1030 54.46 27.23 -21.05
CA LEU A 1030 54.52 28.67 -21.34
C LEU A 1030 55.94 29.22 -21.20
N ALA A 1031 56.68 28.82 -20.17
CA ALA A 1031 58.05 29.27 -19.98
C ALA A 1031 58.96 28.82 -21.13
N SER A 1032 58.85 27.55 -21.51
CA SER A 1032 59.61 26.95 -22.62
C SER A 1032 59.26 27.62 -23.96
N MET A 1033 57.98 27.93 -24.19
CA MET A 1033 57.54 28.69 -25.36
C MET A 1033 58.18 30.09 -25.38
N TYR A 1034 58.02 30.89 -24.32
CA TYR A 1034 58.59 32.24 -24.26
C TYR A 1034 60.12 32.26 -24.36
N HIS A 1035 60.78 31.23 -23.82
CA HIS A 1035 62.22 31.03 -24.00
C HIS A 1035 62.58 30.75 -25.47
N SER A 1036 61.81 29.91 -26.16
CA SER A 1036 61.96 29.67 -27.60
C SER A 1036 61.72 30.95 -28.42
N CYS A 1037 60.67 31.72 -28.12
CA CYS A 1037 60.39 33.02 -28.76
C CYS A 1037 61.58 33.97 -28.59
N LEU A 1038 62.14 34.07 -27.38
CA LEU A 1038 63.31 34.91 -27.09
C LEU A 1038 64.54 34.50 -27.91
N ARG A 1039 64.73 33.20 -28.16
CA ARG A 1039 65.85 32.67 -28.95
C ARG A 1039 65.69 32.96 -30.45
N ASN A 1040 64.47 32.88 -30.96
CA ASN A 1040 64.18 33.00 -32.39
C ASN A 1040 63.90 34.44 -32.86
N GLN A 1041 63.47 35.34 -31.97
CA GLN A 1041 63.14 36.73 -32.34
C GLN A 1041 64.35 37.60 -32.67
N VAL A 1042 64.25 38.35 -33.77
CA VAL A 1042 65.24 39.32 -34.26
C VAL A 1042 64.61 40.71 -34.34
N GLY A 1043 65.17 41.71 -33.65
CA GLY A 1043 64.90 43.14 -33.94
C GLY A 1043 64.03 43.94 -32.96
N ASP A 1044 63.13 43.33 -32.17
CA ASP A 1044 62.30 44.07 -31.20
C ASP A 1044 62.79 43.89 -29.75
N GLU A 1045 63.53 44.87 -29.24
CA GLU A 1045 64.07 44.87 -27.88
C GLU A 1045 62.99 44.95 -26.78
N HIS A 1046 61.85 45.59 -27.02
CA HIS A 1046 60.78 45.69 -26.03
C HIS A 1046 60.12 44.33 -25.84
N LEU A 1047 59.76 43.67 -26.93
CA LEU A 1047 59.16 42.34 -26.91
C LEU A 1047 60.11 41.28 -26.34
N ARG A 1048 61.41 41.35 -26.69
CA ARG A 1048 62.44 40.48 -26.11
C ARG A 1048 62.55 40.63 -24.59
N LYS A 1049 62.49 41.86 -24.07
CA LYS A 1049 62.46 42.10 -22.61
C LYS A 1049 61.20 41.51 -21.97
N GLN A 1050 60.05 41.66 -22.62
CA GLN A 1050 58.79 41.08 -22.14
C GLN A 1050 58.85 39.55 -22.09
N HIS A 1051 59.28 38.89 -23.17
CA HIS A 1051 59.45 37.44 -23.22
C HIS A 1051 60.44 36.92 -22.18
N ARG A 1052 61.52 37.66 -21.94
CA ARG A 1052 62.48 37.33 -20.88
C ARG A 1052 61.82 37.34 -19.50
N VAL A 1053 61.03 38.37 -19.18
CA VAL A 1053 60.33 38.47 -17.89
C VAL A 1053 59.28 37.37 -17.75
N LEU A 1054 58.52 37.08 -18.82
CA LEU A 1054 57.49 36.03 -18.81
C LEU A 1054 58.10 34.63 -18.65
N ALA A 1055 59.17 34.31 -19.39
CA ALA A 1055 59.86 33.03 -19.26
C ALA A 1055 60.35 32.80 -17.82
N ASP A 1056 61.02 33.78 -17.22
CA ASP A 1056 61.51 33.69 -15.84
C ASP A 1056 60.38 33.52 -14.81
N LEU A 1057 59.29 34.29 -14.98
CA LEU A 1057 58.10 34.22 -14.13
C LEU A 1057 57.45 32.84 -14.19
N HIS A 1058 57.20 32.32 -15.40
CA HIS A 1058 56.52 31.05 -15.60
C HIS A 1058 57.40 29.87 -15.16
N TYR A 1059 58.71 29.88 -15.45
CA TYR A 1059 59.63 28.86 -14.95
C TYR A 1059 59.66 28.84 -13.41
N SER A 1060 59.73 30.02 -12.78
CA SER A 1060 59.75 30.12 -11.32
C SER A 1060 58.46 29.60 -10.68
N LYS A 1061 57.29 29.84 -11.31
CA LYS A 1061 56.01 29.29 -10.86
C LYS A 1061 55.93 27.77 -11.04
N ALA A 1062 56.36 27.26 -12.20
CA ALA A 1062 56.41 25.81 -12.46
C ALA A 1062 57.27 25.09 -11.43
N ALA A 1063 58.49 25.59 -11.16
CA ALA A 1063 59.40 25.00 -10.19
C ALA A 1063 58.80 24.96 -8.78
N LYS A 1064 58.13 26.04 -8.35
CA LYS A 1064 57.45 26.09 -7.04
C LYS A 1064 56.33 25.05 -6.94
N LEU A 1065 55.50 24.93 -7.97
CA LEU A 1065 54.38 23.97 -7.96
C LEU A 1065 54.88 22.52 -8.02
N PHE A 1066 55.84 22.20 -8.87
CA PHE A 1066 56.45 20.86 -8.90
C PHE A 1066 57.19 20.51 -7.61
N GLN A 1067 57.73 21.50 -6.88
CA GLN A 1067 58.33 21.27 -5.57
C GLN A 1067 57.29 20.92 -4.48
N LEU A 1068 56.04 21.37 -4.61
CA LEU A 1068 54.96 20.97 -3.71
C LEU A 1068 54.49 19.53 -3.96
N LEU A 1069 54.67 19.03 -5.19
CA LEU A 1069 54.26 17.70 -5.62
C LEU A 1069 55.36 16.67 -5.30
N LYS A 1070 55.03 15.67 -4.48
CA LYS A 1070 56.00 14.62 -4.10
C LYS A 1070 56.31 13.64 -5.23
N ASP A 1071 55.36 13.46 -6.15
CA ASP A 1071 55.40 12.38 -7.15
C ASP A 1071 55.86 12.86 -8.54
N ALA A 1072 56.45 14.05 -8.65
CA ALA A 1072 56.89 14.63 -9.93
C ALA A 1072 58.38 15.08 -9.95
N PRO A 1073 59.34 14.28 -9.45
CA PRO A 1073 60.73 14.72 -9.34
C PRO A 1073 61.42 14.92 -10.70
N CYS A 1074 61.09 14.09 -11.70
CA CYS A 1074 61.65 14.24 -13.05
C CYS A 1074 61.19 15.55 -13.72
N GLU A 1075 59.93 15.94 -13.53
CA GLU A 1075 59.39 17.20 -14.03
C GLU A 1075 60.07 18.39 -13.35
N LEU A 1076 60.22 18.34 -12.02
CA LEU A 1076 60.96 19.36 -11.26
C LEU A 1076 62.40 19.50 -11.77
N LEU A 1077 63.11 18.38 -11.93
CA LEU A 1077 64.48 18.36 -12.43
C LEU A 1077 64.57 18.95 -13.85
N ARG A 1078 63.64 18.59 -14.74
CA ARG A 1078 63.59 19.13 -16.11
C ARG A 1078 63.38 20.65 -16.11
N VAL A 1079 62.42 21.14 -15.32
CA VAL A 1079 62.16 22.59 -15.20
C VAL A 1079 63.40 23.33 -14.71
N GLN A 1080 64.10 22.81 -13.71
CA GLN A 1080 65.30 23.46 -13.18
C GLN A 1080 66.46 23.45 -14.20
N LEU A 1081 66.64 22.36 -14.95
CA LEU A 1081 67.65 22.29 -16.02
C LEU A 1081 67.35 23.27 -17.16
N GLU A 1082 66.08 23.44 -17.53
CA GLU A 1082 65.68 24.45 -18.50
C GLU A 1082 65.90 25.88 -17.99
N ARG A 1083 65.67 26.13 -16.69
CA ARG A 1083 66.00 27.42 -16.06
C ARG A 1083 67.50 27.72 -16.11
N VAL A 1084 68.33 26.70 -15.94
CA VAL A 1084 69.79 26.81 -16.09
C VAL A 1084 70.15 27.12 -17.54
N ALA A 1085 69.55 26.42 -18.51
CA ALA A 1085 69.76 26.72 -19.93
C ALA A 1085 69.34 28.16 -20.29
N PHE A 1086 68.25 28.65 -19.71
CA PHE A 1086 67.81 30.03 -19.85
C PHE A 1086 68.80 31.03 -19.25
N ALA A 1087 69.33 30.76 -18.06
CA ALA A 1087 70.37 31.59 -17.43
C ALA A 1087 71.67 31.62 -18.26
N GLU A 1088 72.07 30.47 -18.84
CA GLU A 1088 73.21 30.37 -19.74
C GLU A 1088 73.00 31.22 -21.01
N PHE A 1089 71.80 31.19 -21.60
CA PHE A 1089 71.44 32.03 -22.74
C PHE A 1089 71.45 33.53 -22.40
N GLN A 1090 71.04 33.92 -21.19
CA GLN A 1090 71.17 35.31 -20.74
C GLN A 1090 72.63 35.73 -20.55
N MET A 1091 73.46 34.83 -20.02
CA MET A 1091 74.88 35.07 -19.77
C MET A 1091 75.66 35.30 -21.07
N THR A 1092 75.33 34.59 -22.17
CA THR A 1092 75.97 34.82 -23.48
C THR A 1092 75.68 36.20 -24.04
N SER A 1093 74.53 36.79 -23.69
CA SER A 1093 74.13 38.14 -24.12
C SER A 1093 74.76 39.27 -23.30
N GLN A 1094 75.48 38.96 -22.22
CA GLN A 1094 76.09 39.96 -21.33
C GLN A 1094 77.55 40.25 -21.72
N ASN A 1095 77.95 41.52 -21.68
CA ASN A 1095 79.35 41.92 -21.97
C ASN A 1095 80.20 42.12 -20.70
N SER A 1096 79.57 42.44 -19.57
CA SER A 1096 80.28 42.70 -18.30
C SER A 1096 80.59 41.42 -17.53
N ASN A 1097 81.81 41.26 -17.04
CA ASN A 1097 82.18 40.12 -16.17
C ASN A 1097 81.37 40.08 -14.87
N VAL A 1098 81.00 41.24 -14.31
CA VAL A 1098 80.18 41.34 -13.10
C VAL A 1098 78.77 40.79 -13.35
N GLY A 1099 78.13 41.19 -14.45
CA GLY A 1099 76.83 40.64 -14.85
C GLY A 1099 76.87 39.13 -15.10
N LYS A 1100 77.92 38.65 -15.78
CA LYS A 1100 78.11 37.20 -16.00
C LYS A 1100 78.26 36.43 -14.70
N LEU A 1101 79.08 36.93 -13.78
CA LEU A 1101 79.25 36.32 -12.46
C LEU A 1101 77.93 36.26 -11.68
N LYS A 1102 77.13 37.33 -11.72
CA LYS A 1102 75.80 37.34 -11.08
C LYS A 1102 74.85 36.30 -11.68
N THR A 1103 74.77 36.22 -13.00
CA THR A 1103 73.91 35.25 -13.70
C THR A 1103 74.37 33.82 -13.44
N LEU A 1104 75.68 33.60 -13.41
CA LEU A 1104 76.28 32.30 -13.13
C LEU A 1104 76.07 31.85 -11.68
N SER A 1105 76.19 32.77 -10.73
CA SER A 1105 75.84 32.53 -9.33
C SER A 1105 74.36 32.14 -9.19
N GLY A 1106 73.46 32.85 -9.88
CA GLY A 1106 72.05 32.47 -9.95
C GLY A 1106 71.80 31.10 -10.59
N ALA A 1107 72.53 30.75 -11.65
CA ALA A 1107 72.45 29.43 -12.27
C ALA A 1107 72.92 28.32 -11.32
N LEU A 1108 74.00 28.54 -10.57
CA LEU A 1108 74.47 27.60 -9.54
C LEU A 1108 73.45 27.45 -8.40
N ASP A 1109 72.79 28.54 -7.97
CA ASP A 1109 71.70 28.46 -6.98
C ASP A 1109 70.52 27.63 -7.51
N ILE A 1110 70.16 27.77 -8.79
CA ILE A 1110 69.14 26.91 -9.42
C ILE A 1110 69.58 25.44 -9.42
N MET A 1111 70.86 25.15 -9.69
CA MET A 1111 71.40 23.79 -9.59
C MET A 1111 71.33 23.26 -8.15
N VAL A 1112 71.60 24.07 -7.14
CA VAL A 1112 71.42 23.66 -5.73
C VAL A 1112 69.97 23.29 -5.45
N ARG A 1113 69.00 24.05 -5.96
CA ARG A 1113 67.57 23.76 -5.76
C ARG A 1113 67.09 22.46 -6.40
N THR A 1114 67.88 21.79 -7.26
CA THR A 1114 67.54 20.43 -7.73
C THR A 1114 67.78 19.36 -6.68
N GLU A 1115 68.47 19.67 -5.57
CA GLU A 1115 68.73 18.73 -4.48
C GLU A 1115 67.45 18.06 -4.00
N HIS A 1116 66.36 18.83 -3.87
CA HIS A 1116 65.07 18.29 -3.46
C HIS A 1116 64.53 17.23 -4.43
N ALA A 1117 64.65 17.45 -5.74
CA ALA A 1117 64.25 16.47 -6.75
C ALA A 1117 65.08 15.19 -6.62
N PHE A 1118 66.40 15.32 -6.44
CA PHE A 1118 67.28 14.16 -6.26
C PHE A 1118 67.03 13.42 -4.94
N GLN A 1119 66.67 14.10 -3.85
CA GLN A 1119 66.27 13.46 -2.59
C GLN A 1119 64.99 12.64 -2.75
N LEU A 1120 64.00 13.15 -3.51
CA LEU A 1120 62.78 12.39 -3.83
C LEU A 1120 63.10 11.15 -4.67
N ILE A 1121 63.92 11.29 -5.72
CA ILE A 1121 64.36 10.16 -6.56
C ILE A 1121 65.16 9.14 -5.71
N GLN A 1122 66.05 9.62 -4.85
CA GLN A 1122 66.84 8.78 -3.94
C GLN A 1122 65.92 7.97 -3.02
N LYS A 1123 64.91 8.62 -2.42
CA LYS A 1123 63.95 7.97 -1.54
C LYS A 1123 63.16 6.89 -2.28
N GLU A 1124 62.64 7.20 -3.46
CA GLU A 1124 61.87 6.25 -4.28
C GLU A 1124 62.72 5.05 -4.72
N LEU A 1125 63.98 5.28 -5.11
CA LEU A 1125 64.93 4.21 -5.42
C LEU A 1125 65.20 3.32 -4.20
N ILE A 1126 65.37 3.90 -3.01
CA ILE A 1126 65.61 3.13 -1.77
C ILE A 1126 64.37 2.29 -1.40
N GLU A 1127 63.17 2.85 -1.51
CA GLU A 1127 61.91 2.15 -1.23
C GLU A 1127 61.71 0.96 -2.20
N GLU A 1128 62.07 1.12 -3.48
CA GLU A 1128 62.06 0.03 -4.47
C GLU A 1128 63.05 -1.11 -4.11
N PHE A 1129 64.20 -0.79 -3.51
CA PHE A 1129 65.15 -1.80 -2.98
C PHE A 1129 64.68 -2.44 -1.66
N GLY A 1130 63.82 -1.76 -0.90
CA GLY A 1130 63.37 -2.16 0.44
C GLY A 1130 62.13 -3.05 0.47
N GLN A 1131 61.35 -3.13 -0.61
CA GLN A 1131 60.24 -4.09 -0.69
C GLN A 1131 60.80 -5.53 -0.70
N PRO A 1132 60.45 -6.38 0.29
CA PRO A 1132 60.81 -7.78 0.22
C PRO A 1132 60.12 -8.39 -1.00
N LYS A 1133 60.85 -9.20 -1.77
CA LYS A 1133 60.31 -10.02 -2.85
C LYS A 1133 59.39 -11.12 -2.27
N SER A 1134 58.23 -10.75 -1.71
CA SER A 1134 57.07 -11.63 -1.62
C SER A 1134 56.39 -11.55 -2.98
N GLY A 1135 56.38 -12.58 -3.83
CA GLY A 1135 56.01 -13.93 -3.44
C GLY A 1135 54.50 -13.96 -3.31
N ASP A 1136 53.83 -14.14 -4.45
CA ASP A 1136 52.42 -14.40 -4.65
C ASP A 1136 51.37 -13.29 -4.44
N ALA A 1137 50.41 -13.36 -5.36
CA ALA A 1137 49.03 -12.87 -5.31
C ALA A 1137 48.70 -11.43 -5.78
N ALA A 1138 47.94 -11.45 -6.87
CA ALA A 1138 46.92 -10.51 -7.33
C ALA A 1138 47.39 -9.18 -7.93
N ALA A 1139 47.08 -9.05 -9.22
CA ALA A 1139 47.04 -7.81 -9.97
C ALA A 1139 46.13 -6.78 -9.26
N ALA A 1140 46.71 -6.02 -8.32
CA ALA A 1140 46.15 -4.77 -7.85
C ALA A 1140 46.44 -3.71 -8.91
N ALA A 1141 45.39 -3.28 -9.59
CA ALA A 1141 45.39 -2.38 -10.74
C ALA A 1141 45.66 -0.90 -10.40
N ASP A 1142 46.43 -0.61 -9.37
CA ASP A 1142 46.93 0.73 -9.06
C ASP A 1142 48.46 0.71 -9.10
N ALA A 1143 49.01 0.51 -10.30
CA ALA A 1143 50.42 0.75 -10.56
C ALA A 1143 50.67 2.24 -10.37
N SER A 1144 51.18 2.63 -9.20
CA SER A 1144 51.87 3.92 -9.06
C SER A 1144 52.88 4.05 -10.20
N PRO A 1145 53.02 5.22 -10.84
CA PRO A 1145 53.90 5.38 -11.97
C PRO A 1145 55.34 5.13 -11.49
N SER A 1146 55.84 3.92 -11.78
CA SER A 1146 57.21 3.54 -11.49
C SER A 1146 58.17 4.58 -12.07
N LEU A 1147 59.11 5.07 -11.26
CA LEU A 1147 60.18 5.97 -11.70
C LEU A 1147 60.78 5.54 -13.05
N ASN A 1148 60.67 6.41 -14.07
CA ASN A 1148 61.26 6.13 -15.38
C ASN A 1148 62.80 6.26 -15.32
N ARG A 1149 63.49 5.14 -15.09
CA ARG A 1149 64.95 5.08 -14.96
C ARG A 1149 65.70 5.63 -16.19
N GLU A 1150 65.16 5.45 -17.39
CA GLU A 1150 65.77 5.97 -18.61
C GLU A 1150 65.75 7.50 -18.63
N GLU A 1151 64.61 8.08 -18.25
CA GLU A 1151 64.46 9.53 -18.15
C GLU A 1151 65.33 10.13 -17.05
N VAL A 1152 65.39 9.49 -15.87
CA VAL A 1152 66.29 9.91 -14.78
C VAL A 1152 67.74 9.90 -15.24
N MET A 1153 68.17 8.85 -15.97
CA MET A 1153 69.53 8.76 -16.50
C MET A 1153 69.84 9.87 -17.52
N LYS A 1154 68.88 10.21 -18.40
CA LYS A 1154 69.01 11.33 -19.35
C LYS A 1154 69.16 12.66 -18.60
N LEU A 1155 68.26 12.95 -17.68
CA LEU A 1155 68.28 14.20 -16.90
C LEU A 1155 69.53 14.31 -16.01
N LEU A 1156 69.96 13.22 -15.37
CA LEU A 1156 71.18 13.17 -14.57
C LEU A 1156 72.42 13.45 -15.42
N SER A 1157 72.51 12.87 -16.62
CA SER A 1157 73.63 13.09 -17.53
C SER A 1157 73.69 14.54 -18.01
N ILE A 1158 72.53 15.15 -18.29
CA ILE A 1158 72.43 16.58 -18.61
C ILE A 1158 72.87 17.42 -17.41
N PHE A 1159 72.40 17.09 -16.21
CA PHE A 1159 72.73 17.78 -14.97
C PHE A 1159 74.25 17.79 -14.70
N GLU A 1160 74.90 16.61 -14.74
CA GLU A 1160 76.34 16.47 -14.52
C GLU A 1160 77.16 17.29 -15.53
N SER A 1161 76.75 17.27 -16.80
CA SER A 1161 77.36 18.05 -17.88
C SER A 1161 77.23 19.56 -17.62
N ARG A 1162 76.03 20.03 -17.26
CA ARG A 1162 75.79 21.45 -17.00
C ARG A 1162 76.48 21.95 -15.75
N LEU A 1163 76.45 21.19 -14.65
CA LEU A 1163 77.12 21.55 -13.40
C LEU A 1163 78.63 21.72 -13.61
N SER A 1164 79.24 20.77 -14.33
CA SER A 1164 80.66 20.83 -14.70
C SER A 1164 80.99 22.10 -15.49
N PHE A 1165 80.15 22.46 -16.46
CA PHE A 1165 80.33 23.67 -17.25
C PHE A 1165 80.22 24.95 -16.41
N LEU A 1166 79.17 25.07 -15.58
CA LEU A 1166 78.94 26.27 -14.76
C LEU A 1166 80.07 26.48 -13.75
N LEU A 1167 80.51 25.41 -13.07
CA LEU A 1167 81.64 25.48 -12.15
C LEU A 1167 82.93 25.90 -12.86
N LEU A 1168 83.22 25.34 -14.04
CA LEU A 1168 84.39 25.72 -14.82
C LEU A 1168 84.35 27.19 -15.25
N GLN A 1169 83.19 27.69 -15.70
CA GLN A 1169 83.02 29.11 -16.05
C GLN A 1169 83.20 30.02 -14.82
N SER A 1170 82.71 29.57 -13.66
CA SER A 1170 82.83 30.33 -12.41
C SER A 1170 84.28 30.44 -11.99
N ILE A 1171 85.00 29.32 -12.03
CA ILE A 1171 86.45 29.26 -11.76
C ILE A 1171 87.22 30.18 -12.73
N LYS A 1172 86.88 30.18 -14.02
CA LYS A 1172 87.53 31.05 -15.03
C LYS A 1172 87.29 32.54 -14.75
N LEU A 1173 86.04 32.93 -14.48
CA LEU A 1173 85.69 34.32 -14.20
C LEU A 1173 86.30 34.80 -12.88
N LEU A 1174 86.13 34.06 -11.78
CA LEU A 1174 86.69 34.41 -10.46
C LEU A 1174 88.23 34.46 -10.47
N SER A 1175 88.88 33.54 -11.18
CA SER A 1175 90.35 33.59 -11.33
C SER A 1175 90.84 34.77 -12.18
N SER A 1176 90.03 35.24 -13.15
CA SER A 1176 90.33 36.45 -13.91
C SER A 1176 90.18 37.72 -13.06
N THR A 1177 89.20 37.78 -12.15
CA THR A 1177 88.95 38.93 -11.26
C THR A 1177 90.02 39.06 -10.19
N LYS A 1178 90.59 37.95 -9.69
CA LYS A 1178 91.73 37.95 -8.76
C LYS A 1178 92.95 38.75 -9.23
N LYS A 1179 93.12 38.97 -10.54
CA LYS A 1179 94.20 39.80 -11.07
C LYS A 1179 93.98 41.31 -10.87
N LYS A 1180 92.78 41.76 -10.43
CA LYS A 1180 92.41 43.19 -10.38
C LYS A 1180 92.12 43.76 -8.99
N THR A 1181 91.75 42.96 -7.98
CA THR A 1181 91.33 43.49 -6.66
C THR A 1181 91.71 42.52 -5.54
N SER A 1182 92.54 42.94 -4.58
CA SER A 1182 93.31 42.02 -3.72
C SER A 1182 92.66 41.53 -2.43
N ASN A 1183 91.42 41.90 -2.06
CA ASN A 1183 90.92 41.63 -0.68
C ASN A 1183 89.48 41.12 -0.55
N ASN A 1184 88.86 40.53 -1.58
CA ASN A 1184 87.57 39.84 -1.38
C ASN A 1184 87.77 38.40 -0.88
N ILE A 1185 87.76 38.23 0.44
CA ILE A 1185 87.81 36.91 1.12
C ILE A 1185 86.66 36.00 0.65
N GLU A 1186 85.48 36.57 0.38
CA GLU A 1186 84.31 35.85 -0.10
C GLU A 1186 84.55 35.16 -1.45
N ASP A 1187 85.06 35.91 -2.45
CA ASP A 1187 85.36 35.38 -3.79
C ASP A 1187 86.42 34.26 -3.76
N ASP A 1188 87.40 34.34 -2.83
CA ASP A 1188 88.40 33.29 -2.64
C ASP A 1188 87.80 32.01 -2.07
N THR A 1189 86.87 32.14 -1.13
CA THR A 1189 86.17 31.02 -0.50
C THR A 1189 85.30 30.31 -1.53
N ILE A 1190 84.52 31.07 -2.31
CA ILE A 1190 83.69 30.53 -3.40
C ILE A 1190 84.56 29.86 -4.47
N LEU A 1191 85.69 30.46 -4.86
CA LEU A 1191 86.61 29.86 -5.84
C LEU A 1191 87.19 28.53 -5.37
N LYS A 1192 87.61 28.43 -4.10
CA LYS A 1192 88.13 27.18 -3.51
C LYS A 1192 87.06 26.10 -3.49
N THR A 1193 85.87 26.43 -3.01
CA THR A 1193 84.71 25.53 -2.98
C THR A 1193 84.34 25.03 -4.38
N ASN A 1194 84.24 25.94 -5.36
CA ASN A 1194 83.90 25.58 -6.73
C ASN A 1194 84.96 24.67 -7.38
N LYS A 1195 86.26 24.91 -7.13
CA LYS A 1195 87.34 24.02 -7.60
C LYS A 1195 87.24 22.63 -6.97
N HIS A 1196 86.95 22.57 -5.67
CA HIS A 1196 86.83 21.33 -4.94
C HIS A 1196 85.68 20.48 -5.50
N ILE A 1197 84.49 21.06 -5.58
CA ILE A 1197 83.28 20.41 -6.11
C ILE A 1197 83.47 19.99 -7.57
N TYR A 1198 84.06 20.86 -8.41
CA TYR A 1198 84.36 20.52 -9.81
C TYR A 1198 85.28 19.30 -9.93
N SER A 1199 86.31 19.22 -9.09
CA SER A 1199 87.23 18.07 -9.09
C SER A 1199 86.55 16.76 -8.66
N GLN A 1200 85.64 16.83 -7.68
CA GLN A 1200 84.89 15.66 -7.23
C GLN A 1200 83.87 15.19 -8.28
N LEU A 1201 83.16 16.13 -8.90
CA LEU A 1201 82.21 15.85 -9.97
C LEU A 1201 82.88 15.17 -11.17
N LEU A 1202 84.07 15.62 -11.58
CA LEU A 1202 84.83 14.98 -12.67
C LEU A 1202 85.26 13.54 -12.34
N ARG A 1203 85.61 13.27 -11.08
CA ARG A 1203 85.94 11.90 -10.64
C ARG A 1203 84.71 11.01 -10.60
N ALA A 1204 83.58 11.54 -10.13
CA ALA A 1204 82.32 10.82 -10.06
C ALA A 1204 81.78 10.47 -11.46
N THR A 1205 81.80 11.43 -12.38
CA THR A 1205 81.34 11.24 -13.78
C THR A 1205 82.25 10.32 -14.59
N ALA A 1206 83.54 10.24 -14.25
CA ALA A 1206 84.46 9.26 -14.85
C ALA A 1206 84.19 7.81 -14.39
N ASN A 1207 83.52 7.61 -13.26
CA ASN A 1207 83.21 6.29 -12.72
C ASN A 1207 82.00 5.66 -13.44
N LYS A 1208 82.26 5.01 -14.57
CA LYS A 1208 81.24 4.33 -15.38
C LYS A 1208 80.59 3.12 -14.69
N THR A 1209 81.17 2.60 -13.61
CA THR A 1209 80.63 1.44 -12.87
C THR A 1209 79.69 1.84 -11.74
N ALA A 1210 79.51 3.14 -11.46
CA ALA A 1210 78.64 3.60 -10.39
C ALA A 1210 77.16 3.30 -10.69
N THR A 1211 76.45 2.78 -9.69
CA THR A 1211 75.00 2.57 -9.78
C THR A 1211 74.27 3.92 -9.85
N LEU A 1212 73.02 3.92 -10.35
CA LEU A 1212 72.19 5.13 -10.39
C LEU A 1212 72.05 5.76 -8.99
N LEU A 1213 71.84 4.93 -7.97
CA LEU A 1213 71.74 5.39 -6.58
C LEU A 1213 73.06 6.00 -6.08
N GLU A 1214 74.20 5.38 -6.37
CA GLU A 1214 75.52 5.92 -6.00
C GLU A 1214 75.78 7.28 -6.67
N ARG A 1215 75.45 7.43 -7.95
CA ARG A 1215 75.58 8.70 -8.66
C ARG A 1215 74.72 9.78 -8.02
N ILE A 1216 73.46 9.47 -7.74
CA ILE A 1216 72.54 10.41 -7.07
C ILE A 1216 73.07 10.79 -5.68
N ASN A 1217 73.55 9.83 -4.88
CA ASN A 1217 74.14 10.09 -3.57
C ASN A 1217 75.31 11.08 -3.65
N VAL A 1218 76.19 10.90 -4.64
CA VAL A 1218 77.29 11.84 -4.88
C VAL A 1218 76.76 13.21 -5.27
N ILE A 1219 75.77 13.31 -6.15
CA ILE A 1219 75.18 14.59 -6.54
C ILE A 1219 74.54 15.30 -5.34
N VAL A 1220 73.72 14.62 -4.54
CA VAL A 1220 73.11 15.19 -3.33
C VAL A 1220 74.19 15.72 -2.38
N HIS A 1221 75.27 14.96 -2.19
CA HIS A 1221 76.40 15.40 -1.36
C HIS A 1221 77.11 16.65 -1.92
N LEU A 1222 77.36 16.69 -3.23
CA LEU A 1222 77.99 17.83 -3.90
C LEU A 1222 77.10 19.09 -3.85
N LEU A 1223 75.78 18.92 -3.99
CA LEU A 1223 74.82 20.01 -3.88
C LEU A 1223 74.78 20.57 -2.46
N GLY A 1224 74.81 19.71 -1.43
CA GLY A 1224 74.92 20.14 -0.04
C GLY A 1224 76.19 20.96 0.25
N GLN A 1225 77.35 20.56 -0.31
CA GLN A 1225 78.58 21.35 -0.21
C GLN A 1225 78.47 22.70 -0.93
N LEU A 1226 77.83 22.73 -2.10
CA LEU A 1226 77.62 23.95 -2.87
C LEU A 1226 76.67 24.92 -2.13
N ALA A 1227 75.62 24.40 -1.51
CA ALA A 1227 74.68 25.14 -0.68
C ALA A 1227 75.36 25.73 0.57
N ALA A 1228 76.18 24.93 1.27
CA ALA A 1228 76.93 25.39 2.44
C ALA A 1228 77.95 26.48 2.08
N GLY A 1229 78.61 26.35 0.92
CA GLY A 1229 79.50 27.38 0.39
C GLY A 1229 78.79 28.70 0.10
N SER A 1230 77.52 28.66 -0.32
CA SER A 1230 76.69 29.84 -0.51
C SER A 1230 76.18 30.42 0.83
N ALA A 1231 75.71 29.60 1.77
CA ALA A 1231 75.17 30.06 3.06
C ALA A 1231 76.23 30.68 3.98
N ALA A 1232 77.48 30.18 3.92
CA ALA A 1232 78.61 30.81 4.59
C ALA A 1232 78.89 32.25 4.12
N SER A 1233 78.38 32.65 2.94
CA SER A 1233 78.45 34.03 2.44
C SER A 1233 77.27 34.90 2.90
N SER A 1234 76.08 34.34 3.18
CA SER A 1234 74.90 35.15 3.58
C SER A 1234 74.86 35.47 5.08
N ASN A 1235 75.34 34.57 5.95
CA ASN A 1235 75.35 34.79 7.41
C ASN A 1235 76.44 35.76 7.89
N ALA A 1236 77.32 36.24 7.01
CA ALA A 1236 78.25 37.32 7.31
C ALA A 1236 77.67 38.72 7.00
N VAL A 1237 76.48 38.78 6.37
CA VAL A 1237 75.81 40.02 5.94
C VAL A 1237 74.68 40.44 6.90
N GLN A 1238 74.27 39.58 7.82
CA GLN A 1238 73.54 39.97 9.03
C GLN A 1238 74.53 40.20 10.16
#